data_AF-A0AAQ3L846-F1
#
_entry.id   AF-A0AAQ3L846-F1
#
_cell.length_a   1.000
_cell.length_b   1.000
_cell.length_c   1.000
_cell.angle_alpha   90.00
_cell.angle_beta   90.00
_cell.angle_gamma   90.00
#
_symmetry.space_group_name_H-M   'P 1'
#
loop_
_entity.id
_entity.type
_entity.pdbx_description
1 polymer ?
#
loop_
_entity_poly.entity_id
_entity_poly.type
_entity_poly.pdbx_seq_one_letter_code
_entity_poly.pdbx_strand_id
1 'polypeptide(L)'
;MATYKPKNILVTGAAGFIASHVANRLVRNYPHYKIVVLDKLDYCSNLKNLNPSRSSPNFKFVKGDIASADLVNYLLITESIDTIMHFAAQTHVDNSFGNSFEFTKNNIYGTHVLLEACKVTGQIRRFIHVSTDEVYGETDEDAVVGNHEASQLLPTNPYSATKAGAEMLVMAYGRSYGLPVITTRGNNVYGPNQFPEKLIPKFVLLARRGQPLPIHGDGSNVRSYLYCEDVAEAFEVVLHKGEVGHVYNIGTTRERRVIDVAKDICKLFSLDPDRVINFVDNRPFNDQRYFLDDQKLKNIGWSERTTWDEGLKKTMEWYMSNPDWWGDVSGALLPHPRMLRMPGIERHIDGSNETKATVFQSMNTNSQSRMVVPTPRSVSSPRKSRLKFLIYGRTGWIGGLLGKICEKQGISYEYGRGRLEDRSQLILDIQNVKPTHVFNAAGVTGRPNVDWCESHKQETIRTNVVGTLTLADVCREHGLLLMNYATGCIFEYDAEHPEGSGIGFKEEDKPNFTGSFYSKTKAMVEELLKEYDNVCTLRVRMPISSDLSNPRNFITKITCYSKVVNIANSMTILDELLPISIEMAKRNCRGIWNFTNPGVVSHNEILDMYKNYIDPSFKWVNFTLEEQAKVIVAPRSNNELDATKLKSEFPELLSIKDSLIKYVFEPNKKVLSN
;
A
#
# COMPACT_ATOMS: atom_id res chain seq x y z
N MET A 1 23.10 34.43 2.10
CA MET A 1 23.00 32.96 2.27
C MET A 1 23.19 32.30 0.92
N ALA A 2 23.97 31.22 0.84
CA ALA A 2 24.15 30.48 -0.41
C ALA A 2 22.83 29.78 -0.79
N THR A 3 22.38 29.95 -2.04
CA THR A 3 21.15 29.32 -2.53
C THR A 3 21.38 27.84 -2.79
N TYR A 4 20.61 26.97 -2.14
CA TYR A 4 20.65 25.54 -2.40
C TYR A 4 20.05 25.23 -3.78
N LYS A 5 20.75 24.43 -4.57
CA LYS A 5 20.29 23.97 -5.89
C LYS A 5 20.21 22.44 -5.89
N PRO A 6 18.99 21.85 -5.89
CA PRO A 6 18.83 20.41 -6.01
C PRO A 6 19.22 19.94 -7.42
N LYS A 7 19.47 18.63 -7.60
CA LYS A 7 19.55 18.01 -8.94
C LYS A 7 18.34 17.11 -9.18
N ASN A 8 18.06 16.22 -8.23
CA ASN A 8 17.02 15.20 -8.35
C ASN A 8 16.10 15.26 -7.12
N ILE A 9 14.84 15.65 -7.36
CA ILE A 9 13.84 15.89 -6.32
C ILE A 9 12.80 14.78 -6.35
N LEU A 10 12.57 14.14 -5.20
CA LEU A 10 11.43 13.27 -4.98
C LEU A 10 10.29 14.08 -4.34
N VAL A 11 9.14 14.18 -5.01
CA VAL A 11 7.92 14.79 -4.48
C VAL A 11 6.90 13.68 -4.20
N THR A 12 6.62 13.40 -2.93
CA THR A 12 5.63 12.38 -2.57
C THR A 12 4.23 12.99 -2.53
N GLY A 13 3.20 12.28 -2.96
CA GLY A 13 1.81 12.75 -2.90
C GLY A 13 1.45 13.76 -4.01
N ALA A 14 2.23 13.81 -5.08
CA ALA A 14 2.12 14.85 -6.11
C ALA A 14 0.88 14.72 -7.01
N ALA A 15 0.14 13.61 -6.97
CA ALA A 15 -1.16 13.54 -7.65
C ALA A 15 -2.28 14.18 -6.80
N GLY A 16 -2.02 14.55 -5.55
CA GLY A 16 -2.90 15.34 -4.71
C GLY A 16 -2.91 16.83 -5.05
N PHE A 17 -3.63 17.62 -4.25
CA PHE A 17 -3.84 19.05 -4.48
C PHE A 17 -2.55 19.87 -4.46
N ILE A 18 -2.02 20.22 -3.28
CA ILE A 18 -0.88 21.17 -3.13
C ILE A 18 0.37 20.70 -3.88
N ALA A 19 0.71 19.42 -3.72
CA ALA A 19 1.94 18.85 -4.25
C ALA A 19 1.97 18.82 -5.79
N SER A 20 0.81 18.75 -6.47
CA SER A 20 0.76 18.86 -7.93
C SER A 20 1.15 20.25 -8.43
N HIS A 21 0.69 21.31 -7.75
CA HIS A 21 1.08 22.69 -8.06
C HIS A 21 2.59 22.89 -7.86
N VAL A 22 3.13 22.38 -6.76
CA VAL A 22 4.59 22.40 -6.50
C VAL A 22 5.36 21.66 -7.58
N ALA A 23 4.98 20.41 -7.90
CA ALA A 23 5.67 19.61 -8.90
C ALA A 23 5.62 20.28 -10.29
N ASN A 24 4.44 20.73 -10.73
CA ASN A 24 4.28 21.39 -12.02
C ASN A 24 5.08 22.69 -12.11
N ARG A 25 5.12 23.46 -11.02
CA ARG A 25 5.90 24.68 -10.94
C ARG A 25 7.41 24.41 -11.04
N LEU A 26 7.91 23.41 -10.32
CA LEU A 26 9.32 23.03 -10.37
C LEU A 26 9.73 22.51 -11.75
N VAL A 27 8.91 21.65 -12.37
CA VAL A 27 9.15 21.13 -13.72
C VAL A 27 9.26 22.27 -14.73
N ARG A 28 8.30 23.21 -14.70
CA ARG A 28 8.23 24.35 -15.62
C ARG A 28 9.39 25.33 -15.43
N ASN A 29 9.69 25.71 -14.19
CA ASN A 29 10.63 26.78 -13.90
C ASN A 29 12.09 26.31 -13.88
N TYR A 30 12.33 25.01 -13.64
CA TYR A 30 13.66 24.43 -13.49
C TYR A 30 13.85 23.21 -14.40
N PRO A 31 14.02 23.42 -15.72
CA PRO A 31 14.16 22.33 -16.68
C PRO A 31 15.41 21.44 -16.47
N HIS A 32 16.36 21.91 -15.66
CA HIS A 32 17.57 21.20 -15.28
C HIS A 32 17.42 20.35 -14.00
N TYR A 33 16.31 20.47 -13.27
CA TYR A 33 15.98 19.60 -12.15
C TYR A 33 15.19 18.41 -12.64
N LYS A 34 15.56 17.22 -12.19
CA LYS A 34 14.77 16.01 -12.38
C LYS A 34 13.74 15.90 -11.26
N ILE A 35 12.47 15.91 -11.61
CA ILE A 35 11.35 15.80 -10.67
C ILE A 35 10.75 14.41 -10.79
N VAL A 36 10.97 13.59 -9.76
CA VAL A 36 10.36 12.28 -9.61
C VAL A 36 9.21 12.41 -8.63
N VAL A 37 8.03 11.97 -9.03
CA VAL A 37 6.86 11.98 -8.15
C VAL A 37 6.45 10.57 -7.75
N LEU A 38 6.16 10.39 -6.47
CA LEU A 38 5.71 9.12 -5.90
C LEU A 38 4.32 9.27 -5.29
N ASP A 39 3.34 8.55 -5.81
CA ASP A 39 1.96 8.63 -5.33
C ASP A 39 1.25 7.28 -5.41
N LYS A 40 0.45 6.94 -4.39
CA LYS A 40 -0.31 5.67 -4.36
C LYS A 40 -1.64 5.74 -5.11
N LEU A 41 -2.05 6.94 -5.54
CA LEU A 41 -3.31 7.25 -6.19
C LEU A 41 -4.52 6.90 -5.30
N ASP A 42 -4.57 7.55 -4.14
CA ASP A 42 -5.70 7.43 -3.20
C ASP A 42 -6.93 8.23 -3.68
N TYR A 43 -8.05 8.18 -2.94
CA TYR A 43 -9.33 8.77 -3.35
C TYR A 43 -9.26 10.26 -3.73
N CYS A 44 -8.40 11.04 -3.06
CA CYS A 44 -8.21 12.47 -3.31
C CYS A 44 -7.06 12.79 -4.27
N SER A 45 -6.58 11.78 -5.00
CA SER A 45 -5.46 11.88 -5.96
C SER A 45 -5.96 11.75 -7.39
N ASN A 46 -5.39 12.52 -8.32
CA ASN A 46 -5.77 12.47 -9.72
C ASN A 46 -4.57 12.76 -10.62
N LEU A 47 -4.26 11.82 -11.52
CA LEU A 47 -3.17 11.97 -12.50
C LEU A 47 -3.35 13.19 -13.40
N LYS A 48 -4.61 13.63 -13.63
CA LYS A 48 -4.89 14.83 -14.44
C LYS A 48 -4.20 16.08 -13.85
N ASN A 49 -4.00 16.14 -12.54
CA ASN A 49 -3.31 17.25 -11.87
C ASN A 49 -1.85 17.40 -12.35
N LEU A 50 -1.24 16.34 -12.86
CA LEU A 50 0.15 16.29 -13.34
C LEU A 50 0.25 16.36 -14.87
N ASN A 51 -0.88 16.49 -15.60
CA ASN A 51 -0.88 16.62 -17.05
C ASN A 51 0.03 17.74 -17.57
N PRO A 52 0.11 18.93 -16.95
CA PRO A 52 1.02 19.98 -17.42
C PRO A 52 2.49 19.56 -17.50
N SER A 53 2.91 18.61 -16.67
CA SER A 53 4.29 18.12 -16.61
C SER A 53 4.51 16.77 -17.30
N ARG A 54 3.45 16.05 -17.65
CA ARG A 54 3.50 14.63 -18.05
C ARG A 54 4.43 14.35 -19.23
N SER A 55 4.53 15.26 -20.18
CA SER A 55 5.39 15.15 -21.37
C SER A 55 6.78 15.79 -21.20
N SER A 56 7.06 16.38 -20.04
CA SER A 56 8.34 17.06 -19.81
C SER A 56 9.47 16.04 -19.60
N PRO A 57 10.64 16.22 -20.24
CA PRO A 57 11.73 15.24 -20.18
C PRO A 57 12.35 15.10 -18.78
N ASN A 58 12.16 16.11 -17.93
CA ASN A 58 12.67 16.16 -16.57
C ASN A 58 11.62 15.70 -15.52
N PHE A 59 10.49 15.12 -15.94
CA PHE A 59 9.43 14.64 -15.06
C PHE A 59 9.28 13.11 -15.14
N LYS A 60 9.14 12.45 -13.98
CA LYS A 60 8.86 11.01 -13.89
C LYS A 60 7.79 10.73 -12.85
N PHE A 61 6.74 10.01 -13.24
CA PHE A 61 5.71 9.53 -12.32
C PHE A 61 5.97 8.08 -11.90
N VAL A 62 5.86 7.80 -10.60
CA VAL A 62 5.96 6.46 -10.02
C VAL A 62 4.72 6.21 -9.16
N LYS A 63 3.95 5.19 -9.53
CA LYS A 63 2.84 4.73 -8.70
C LYS A 63 3.37 3.85 -7.57
N GLY A 64 3.10 4.22 -6.32
CA GLY A 64 3.46 3.40 -5.18
C GLY A 64 3.25 4.07 -3.83
N ASP A 65 3.41 3.29 -2.77
CA ASP A 65 3.17 3.72 -1.39
C ASP A 65 4.51 4.02 -0.69
N ILE A 66 4.58 5.17 0.01
CA ILE A 66 5.74 5.54 0.82
C ILE A 66 5.98 4.56 1.98
N ALA A 67 4.98 3.79 2.38
CA ALA A 67 5.11 2.71 3.36
C ALA A 67 5.89 1.49 2.82
N SER A 68 6.25 1.47 1.52
CA SER A 68 7.05 0.41 0.91
C SER A 68 8.54 0.74 0.96
N ALA A 69 9.24 0.24 1.98
CA ALA A 69 10.67 0.52 2.19
C ALA A 69 11.55 0.24 0.97
N ASP A 70 11.44 -0.93 0.33
CA ASP A 70 12.20 -1.27 -0.89
C ASP A 70 11.91 -0.31 -2.03
N LEU A 71 10.66 0.11 -2.22
CA LEU A 71 10.34 1.05 -3.30
C LEU A 71 11.00 2.40 -3.04
N VAL A 72 10.91 2.89 -1.81
CA VAL A 72 11.54 4.16 -1.43
C VAL A 72 13.05 4.05 -1.59
N ASN A 73 13.70 3.03 -1.01
CA ASN A 73 15.14 2.79 -1.14
C ASN A 73 15.57 2.67 -2.61
N TYR A 74 14.84 1.89 -3.41
CA TYR A 74 15.07 1.73 -4.83
C TYR A 74 15.01 3.09 -5.55
N LEU A 75 13.99 3.91 -5.30
CA LEU A 75 13.85 5.21 -5.94
C LEU A 75 14.96 6.18 -5.53
N LEU A 76 15.31 6.23 -4.24
CA LEU A 76 16.39 7.10 -3.76
C LEU A 76 17.69 6.79 -4.50
N ILE A 77 18.04 5.51 -4.62
CA ILE A 77 19.29 5.05 -5.27
C ILE A 77 19.22 5.24 -6.79
N THR A 78 18.23 4.63 -7.45
CA THR A 78 18.15 4.56 -8.92
C THR A 78 17.92 5.91 -9.58
N GLU A 79 17.18 6.80 -8.93
CA GLU A 79 16.95 8.15 -9.44
C GLU A 79 17.99 9.15 -8.91
N SER A 80 18.94 8.69 -8.08
CA SER A 80 19.98 9.50 -7.44
C SER A 80 19.40 10.73 -6.73
N ILE A 81 18.30 10.53 -5.99
CA ILE A 81 17.56 11.59 -5.30
C ILE A 81 18.45 12.27 -4.27
N ASP A 82 18.59 13.59 -4.34
CA ASP A 82 19.31 14.38 -3.33
C ASP A 82 18.38 15.21 -2.44
N THR A 83 17.13 15.39 -2.87
CA THR A 83 16.15 16.24 -2.21
C THR A 83 14.81 15.53 -2.14
N ILE A 84 14.15 15.59 -0.99
CA ILE A 84 12.79 15.09 -0.82
C ILE A 84 11.87 16.23 -0.39
N MET A 85 10.71 16.34 -1.04
CA MET A 85 9.60 17.19 -0.61
C MET A 85 8.40 16.28 -0.28
N HIS A 86 8.14 16.09 1.01
CA HIS A 86 7.24 15.06 1.50
C HIS A 86 5.84 15.62 1.82
N PHE A 87 4.91 15.52 0.85
CA PHE A 87 3.50 15.92 0.99
C PHE A 87 2.51 14.77 1.23
N ALA A 88 2.91 13.51 0.98
CA ALA A 88 1.99 12.38 1.06
C ALA A 88 1.44 12.19 2.48
N ALA A 89 0.13 12.28 2.63
CA ALA A 89 -0.57 12.14 3.90
C ALA A 89 -2.07 11.85 3.69
N GLN A 90 -2.72 11.30 4.71
CA GLN A 90 -4.17 11.34 4.88
C GLN A 90 -4.56 12.59 5.68
N THR A 91 -5.55 13.36 5.20
CA THR A 91 -5.80 14.74 5.66
C THR A 91 -7.26 15.11 5.95
N HIS A 92 -8.22 14.19 5.84
CA HIS A 92 -9.62 14.53 6.11
C HIS A 92 -9.95 14.35 7.60
N VAL A 93 -10.11 15.47 8.32
CA VAL A 93 -10.33 15.48 9.78
C VAL A 93 -11.49 14.58 10.22
N ASP A 94 -12.67 14.68 9.59
CA ASP A 94 -13.82 13.84 9.98
C ASP A 94 -13.54 12.33 9.78
N ASN A 95 -12.76 11.98 8.76
CA ASN A 95 -12.42 10.58 8.49
C ASN A 95 -11.42 10.03 9.51
N SER A 96 -10.65 10.91 10.15
CA SER A 96 -9.65 10.53 11.15
C SER A 96 -10.28 10.01 12.44
N PHE A 97 -11.49 10.45 12.80
CA PHE A 97 -12.24 9.93 13.94
C PHE A 97 -12.77 8.51 13.69
N GLY A 98 -13.19 8.22 12.45
CA GLY A 98 -13.68 6.89 12.08
C GLY A 98 -12.60 5.86 11.76
N ASN A 99 -11.38 6.30 11.41
CA ASN A 99 -10.29 5.41 10.98
C ASN A 99 -8.89 5.96 11.32
N SER A 100 -8.66 6.27 12.59
CA SER A 100 -7.39 6.85 13.07
C SER A 100 -6.17 5.99 12.78
N PHE A 101 -6.31 4.65 12.72
CA PHE A 101 -5.22 3.74 12.40
C PHE A 101 -4.64 3.95 10.99
N GLU A 102 -5.47 4.21 9.98
CA GLU A 102 -4.97 4.50 8.63
C GLU A 102 -4.23 5.85 8.59
N PHE A 103 -4.61 6.83 9.42
CA PHE A 103 -3.86 8.08 9.56
C PHE A 103 -2.49 7.83 10.18
N THR A 104 -2.40 7.04 11.25
CA THR A 104 -1.12 6.62 11.85
C THR A 104 -0.23 5.92 10.84
N LYS A 105 -0.78 4.98 10.06
CA LYS A 105 -0.04 4.23 9.06
C LYS A 105 0.48 5.11 7.92
N ASN A 106 -0.35 5.98 7.38
CA ASN A 106 0.04 6.83 6.25
C ASN A 106 0.95 7.98 6.70
N ASN A 107 0.61 8.66 7.79
CA ASN A 107 1.29 9.89 8.21
C ASN A 107 2.53 9.59 9.05
N ILE A 108 2.46 8.71 10.06
CA ILE A 108 3.60 8.41 10.94
C ILE A 108 4.48 7.33 10.32
N TYR A 109 3.93 6.14 10.07
CA TYR A 109 4.73 5.01 9.57
C TYR A 109 5.30 5.29 8.17
N GLY A 110 4.52 5.86 7.26
CA GLY A 110 5.00 6.30 5.95
C GLY A 110 6.16 7.31 6.03
N THR A 111 6.06 8.31 6.91
CA THR A 111 7.17 9.26 7.15
C THR A 111 8.39 8.54 7.72
N HIS A 112 8.20 7.62 8.66
CA HIS A 112 9.28 6.87 9.28
C HIS A 112 10.05 6.01 8.26
N VAL A 113 9.35 5.34 7.35
CA VAL A 113 9.96 4.58 6.26
C VAL A 113 10.84 5.47 5.37
N LEU A 114 10.35 6.66 5.02
CA LEU A 114 11.14 7.65 4.28
C LEU A 114 12.40 8.07 5.05
N LEU A 115 12.28 8.37 6.34
CA LEU A 115 13.41 8.79 7.18
C LEU A 115 14.48 7.69 7.32
N GLU A 116 14.07 6.44 7.54
CA GLU A 116 15.00 5.30 7.57
C GLU A 116 15.69 5.10 6.21
N ALA A 117 14.97 5.22 5.09
CA ALA A 117 15.57 5.14 3.76
C ALA A 117 16.59 6.28 3.51
N CYS A 118 16.30 7.50 3.97
CA CYS A 118 17.23 8.62 3.89
C CYS A 118 18.50 8.37 4.70
N LYS A 119 18.35 7.84 5.92
CA LYS A 119 19.47 7.47 6.80
C LYS A 119 20.34 6.38 6.18
N VAL A 120 19.74 5.32 5.63
CA VAL A 120 20.45 4.20 5.01
C VAL A 120 21.22 4.64 3.76
N THR A 121 20.62 5.47 2.91
CA THR A 121 21.24 5.89 1.65
C THR A 121 22.28 7.00 1.85
N GLY A 122 22.14 7.85 2.87
CA GLY A 122 23.12 8.88 3.22
C GLY A 122 23.36 9.97 2.16
N GLN A 123 22.60 9.99 1.07
CA GLN A 123 22.79 10.89 -0.07
C GLN A 123 21.88 12.14 -0.03
N ILE A 124 20.90 12.16 0.88
CA ILE A 124 19.94 13.26 0.98
C ILE A 124 20.61 14.50 1.56
N ARG A 125 20.49 15.60 0.83
CA ARG A 125 21.02 16.92 1.18
C ARG A 125 19.94 17.88 1.67
N ARG A 126 18.67 17.55 1.43
CA ARG A 126 17.52 18.32 1.92
C ARG A 126 16.27 17.46 2.01
N PHE A 127 15.61 17.46 3.17
CA PHE A 127 14.34 16.77 3.40
C PHE A 127 13.30 17.78 3.90
N ILE A 128 12.34 18.14 3.07
CA ILE A 128 11.27 19.09 3.41
C ILE A 128 10.03 18.31 3.82
N HIS A 129 9.70 18.33 5.10
CA HIS A 129 8.50 17.72 5.65
C HIS A 129 7.34 18.72 5.65
N VAL A 130 6.24 18.37 4.99
CA VAL A 130 5.07 19.23 4.91
C VAL A 130 4.07 18.86 6.00
N SER A 131 3.78 19.79 6.89
CA SER A 131 2.83 19.67 7.99
C SER A 131 1.76 20.77 7.93
N THR A 132 1.02 20.99 9.02
CA THR A 132 -0.17 21.84 9.08
C THR A 132 -0.15 22.74 10.31
N ASP A 133 -0.82 23.88 10.27
CA ASP A 133 -1.08 24.72 11.43
C ASP A 133 -1.85 24.02 12.57
N GLU A 134 -2.74 23.08 12.25
CA GLU A 134 -3.50 22.30 13.25
C GLU A 134 -2.62 21.56 14.28
N VAL A 135 -1.30 21.39 14.03
CA VAL A 135 -0.41 20.79 15.05
C VAL A 135 -0.21 21.70 16.27
N TYR A 136 -0.43 23.01 16.14
CA TYR A 136 -0.38 23.95 17.26
C TYR A 136 -1.65 23.90 18.12
N GLY A 137 -2.75 23.32 17.60
CA GLY A 137 -4.06 23.35 18.25
C GLY A 137 -4.74 24.73 18.16
N GLU A 138 -5.84 24.86 18.89
CA GLU A 138 -6.64 26.07 18.96
C GLU A 138 -5.84 27.27 19.47
N THR A 139 -6.06 28.43 18.85
CA THR A 139 -5.51 29.71 19.30
C THR A 139 -6.59 30.54 19.96
N ASP A 140 -6.28 31.19 21.08
CA ASP A 140 -7.22 32.08 21.77
C ASP A 140 -7.78 33.17 20.84
N GLU A 141 -9.07 33.48 20.96
CA GLU A 141 -9.74 34.48 20.13
C GLU A 141 -9.13 35.88 20.28
N ASP A 142 -8.66 36.22 21.49
CA ASP A 142 -8.03 37.50 21.79
C ASP A 142 -6.52 37.55 21.46
N ALA A 143 -5.95 36.49 20.90
CA ALA A 143 -4.53 36.45 20.57
C ALA A 143 -4.18 37.49 19.50
N VAL A 144 -3.25 38.38 19.84
CA VAL A 144 -2.74 39.45 18.96
C VAL A 144 -1.58 38.94 18.08
N VAL A 145 -0.86 37.92 18.55
CA VAL A 145 0.28 37.31 17.86
C VAL A 145 -0.03 35.85 17.57
N GLY A 146 0.17 35.45 16.31
CA GLY A 146 -0.04 34.06 15.89
C GLY A 146 1.04 33.12 16.42
N ASN A 147 0.79 31.83 16.31
CA ASN A 147 1.75 30.81 16.68
C ASN A 147 3.00 30.89 15.79
N HIS A 148 4.13 31.23 16.38
CA HIS A 148 5.45 31.19 15.74
C HIS A 148 6.02 29.76 15.76
N GLU A 149 7.09 29.49 15.01
CA GLU A 149 7.57 28.11 14.82
C GLU A 149 8.07 27.38 16.08
N ALA A 150 8.43 28.14 17.12
CA ALA A 150 8.83 27.60 18.43
C ALA A 150 7.64 27.33 19.37
N SER A 151 6.40 27.60 18.95
CA SER A 151 5.20 27.32 19.74
C SER A 151 5.05 25.82 20.00
N GLN A 152 4.44 25.49 21.14
CA GLN A 152 4.17 24.11 21.53
C GLN A 152 3.18 23.45 20.55
N LEU A 153 3.37 22.16 20.29
CA LEU A 153 2.40 21.37 19.53
C LEU A 153 1.33 20.83 20.48
N LEU A 154 0.07 21.20 20.23
CA LEU A 154 -1.10 20.81 21.02
C LEU A 154 -2.22 20.28 20.12
N PRO A 155 -1.99 19.21 19.33
CA PRO A 155 -2.98 18.71 18.38
C PRO A 155 -4.26 18.24 19.08
N THR A 156 -5.41 18.65 18.55
CA THR A 156 -6.76 18.43 19.12
C THR A 156 -7.54 17.29 18.48
N ASN A 157 -7.07 16.74 17.35
CA ASN A 157 -7.77 15.70 16.58
C ASN A 157 -6.82 14.60 16.07
N PRO A 158 -7.31 13.40 15.69
CA PRO A 158 -6.43 12.31 15.27
C PRO A 158 -5.58 12.62 14.04
N TYR A 159 -6.06 13.44 13.10
CA TYR A 159 -5.28 13.89 11.96
C TYR A 159 -4.09 14.76 12.41
N SER A 160 -4.34 15.85 13.14
CA SER A 160 -3.28 16.75 13.62
C SER A 160 -2.31 16.04 14.55
N ALA A 161 -2.79 15.11 15.37
CA ALA A 161 -1.95 14.28 16.25
C ALA A 161 -0.96 13.41 15.44
N THR A 162 -1.42 12.79 14.34
CA THR A 162 -0.52 11.99 13.49
C THR A 162 0.46 12.84 12.69
N LYS A 163 0.11 14.08 12.33
CA LYS A 163 1.02 15.05 11.72
C LYS A 163 2.09 15.51 12.71
N ALA A 164 1.70 15.87 13.94
CA ALA A 164 2.63 16.20 15.01
C ALA A 164 3.56 15.01 15.35
N GLY A 165 3.01 13.79 15.41
CA GLY A 165 3.81 12.58 15.62
C GLY A 165 4.85 12.34 14.53
N ALA A 166 4.51 12.60 13.26
CA ALA A 166 5.47 12.55 12.15
C ALA A 166 6.55 13.62 12.28
N GLU A 167 6.20 14.85 12.69
CA GLU A 167 7.18 15.91 12.95
C GLU A 167 8.18 15.54 14.06
N MET A 168 7.72 14.88 15.13
CA MET A 168 8.61 14.42 16.19
C MET A 168 9.65 13.43 15.68
N LEU A 169 9.27 12.52 14.77
CA LEU A 169 10.22 11.62 14.11
C LEU A 169 11.19 12.40 13.23
N VAL A 170 10.72 13.32 12.38
CA VAL A 170 11.58 14.14 11.51
C VAL A 170 12.61 14.91 12.33
N MET A 171 12.18 15.54 13.42
CA MET A 171 13.06 16.26 14.34
C MET A 171 14.09 15.32 15.00
N ALA A 172 13.65 14.18 15.52
CA ALA A 172 14.53 13.21 16.15
C ALA A 172 15.58 12.67 15.16
N TYR A 173 15.21 12.44 13.90
CA TYR A 173 16.14 11.97 12.88
C TYR A 173 17.15 13.04 12.45
N GLY A 174 16.72 14.30 12.37
CA GLY A 174 17.64 15.42 12.17
C GLY A 174 18.68 15.51 13.27
N ARG A 175 18.27 15.36 14.54
CA ARG A 175 19.18 15.43 15.70
C ARG A 175 20.07 14.21 15.86
N SER A 176 19.52 13.01 15.75
CA SER A 176 20.22 11.76 16.05
C SER A 176 21.09 11.26 14.90
N TYR A 177 20.72 11.57 13.65
CA TYR A 177 21.41 11.05 12.46
C TYR A 177 21.92 12.15 11.52
N GLY A 178 21.77 13.42 11.88
CA GLY A 178 22.23 14.55 11.06
C GLY A 178 21.48 14.70 9.73
N LEU A 179 20.25 14.16 9.61
CA LEU A 179 19.46 14.33 8.39
C LEU A 179 19.13 15.81 8.15
N PRO A 180 19.29 16.34 6.91
CA PRO A 180 19.12 17.76 6.63
C PRO A 180 17.64 18.13 6.46
N VAL A 181 16.90 18.11 7.56
CA VAL A 181 15.45 18.29 7.60
C VAL A 181 15.04 19.76 7.66
N ILE A 182 13.93 20.10 7.01
CA ILE A 182 13.21 21.37 7.12
C ILE A 182 11.74 21.00 7.28
N THR A 183 11.02 21.63 8.20
CA THR A 183 9.58 21.41 8.35
C THR A 183 8.82 22.65 7.91
N THR A 184 7.71 22.48 7.22
CA THR A 184 6.79 23.59 6.92
C THR A 184 5.42 23.35 7.56
N ARG A 185 4.78 24.37 8.10
CA ARG A 185 3.42 24.28 8.66
C ARG A 185 2.55 25.33 7.96
N GLY A 186 1.53 24.90 7.22
CA GLY A 186 0.72 25.79 6.40
C GLY A 186 -0.69 26.00 6.93
N ASN A 187 -1.29 27.15 6.62
CA ASN A 187 -2.73 27.38 6.78
C ASN A 187 -3.57 26.61 5.74
N ASN A 188 -4.90 26.77 5.78
CA ASN A 188 -5.81 26.23 4.78
C ASN A 188 -5.47 26.73 3.37
N VAL A 189 -5.19 25.80 2.47
CA VAL A 189 -4.92 26.11 1.06
C VAL A 189 -6.20 25.94 0.23
N TYR A 190 -6.41 26.80 -0.75
CA TYR A 190 -7.53 26.70 -1.69
C TYR A 190 -7.11 27.02 -3.13
N GLY A 191 -7.83 26.47 -4.11
CA GLY A 191 -7.48 26.65 -5.51
C GLY A 191 -7.99 25.54 -6.44
N PRO A 192 -7.61 25.60 -7.73
CA PRO A 192 -7.73 24.51 -8.70
C PRO A 192 -7.23 23.17 -8.14
N ASN A 193 -7.74 22.03 -8.63
CA ASN A 193 -7.30 20.69 -8.21
C ASN A 193 -7.51 20.35 -6.71
N GLN A 194 -8.29 21.11 -5.94
CA GLN A 194 -8.68 20.69 -4.60
C GLN A 194 -9.81 19.65 -4.67
N PHE A 195 -9.79 18.63 -3.80
CA PHE A 195 -10.84 17.61 -3.81
C PHE A 195 -12.18 18.19 -3.31
N PRO A 196 -13.33 17.91 -3.97
CA PRO A 196 -14.65 18.52 -3.68
C PRO A 196 -15.23 18.38 -2.27
N GLU A 197 -14.65 17.58 -1.39
CA GLU A 197 -15.10 17.48 0.01
C GLU A 197 -14.71 18.70 0.85
N LYS A 198 -13.68 19.45 0.42
CA LYS A 198 -13.17 20.63 1.12
C LYS A 198 -14.12 21.82 0.94
N LEU A 199 -14.12 22.72 1.90
CA LEU A 199 -15.10 23.80 2.07
C LEU A 199 -15.39 24.59 0.78
N ILE A 200 -14.38 25.24 0.20
CA ILE A 200 -14.54 26.13 -0.95
C ILE A 200 -15.01 25.35 -2.20
N PRO A 201 -14.35 24.23 -2.61
CA PRO A 201 -14.84 23.40 -3.70
C PRO A 201 -16.27 22.90 -3.51
N LYS A 202 -16.62 22.44 -2.30
CA LYS A 202 -17.97 21.97 -1.95
C LYS A 202 -18.98 23.06 -2.19
N PHE A 203 -18.73 24.26 -1.65
CA PHE A 203 -19.64 25.39 -1.78
C PHE A 203 -19.77 25.87 -3.22
N VAL A 204 -18.68 25.95 -3.97
CA VAL A 204 -18.73 26.31 -5.40
C VAL A 204 -19.58 25.32 -6.19
N LEU A 205 -19.44 24.01 -5.94
CA LEU A 205 -20.20 22.99 -6.66
C LEU A 205 -21.67 22.91 -6.24
N LEU A 206 -21.98 23.13 -4.96
CA LEU A 206 -23.36 23.20 -4.46
C LEU A 206 -24.07 24.47 -4.94
N ALA A 207 -23.41 25.62 -4.87
CA ALA A 207 -23.93 26.90 -5.37
C ALA A 207 -24.24 26.82 -6.87
N ARG A 208 -23.34 26.23 -7.66
CA ARG A 208 -23.57 25.96 -9.10
C ARG A 208 -24.85 25.14 -9.35
N ARG A 209 -25.18 24.22 -8.44
CA ARG A 209 -26.36 23.35 -8.54
C ARG A 209 -27.62 23.98 -7.92
N GLY A 210 -27.53 25.19 -7.39
CA GLY A 210 -28.61 25.81 -6.62
C GLY A 210 -28.96 25.02 -5.35
N GLN A 211 -28.01 24.26 -4.81
CA GLN A 211 -28.20 23.43 -3.62
C GLN A 211 -27.75 24.17 -2.35
N PRO A 212 -28.30 23.84 -1.17
CA PRO A 212 -27.92 24.48 0.08
C PRO A 212 -26.42 24.33 0.39
N LEU A 213 -25.81 25.36 0.97
CA LEU A 213 -24.42 25.35 1.45
C LEU A 213 -24.38 24.94 2.93
N PRO A 214 -23.92 23.72 3.25
CA PRO A 214 -23.90 23.25 4.63
C PRO A 214 -22.75 23.88 5.44
N ILE A 215 -23.08 24.61 6.51
CA ILE A 215 -22.12 25.14 7.48
C ILE A 215 -22.22 24.33 8.77
N HIS A 216 -21.08 23.81 9.24
CA HIS A 216 -21.02 23.11 10.53
C HIS A 216 -21.10 24.10 11.71
N GLY A 217 -21.95 23.80 12.69
CA GLY A 217 -22.17 24.70 13.82
C GLY A 217 -22.83 25.99 13.36
N ASP A 218 -22.32 27.13 13.82
CA ASP A 218 -22.81 28.46 13.47
C ASP A 218 -21.94 29.18 12.40
N GLY A 219 -20.86 28.53 11.95
CA GLY A 219 -19.92 29.08 10.98
C GLY A 219 -19.03 30.22 11.49
N SER A 220 -18.97 30.42 12.81
CA SER A 220 -18.12 31.43 13.46
C SER A 220 -16.63 31.08 13.41
N ASN A 221 -16.28 29.80 13.19
CA ASN A 221 -14.89 29.34 13.10
C ASN A 221 -14.07 30.22 12.14
N VAL A 222 -12.92 30.69 12.63
CA VAL A 222 -11.99 31.57 11.93
C VAL A 222 -10.84 30.76 11.37
N ARG A 223 -10.53 30.96 10.09
CA ARG A 223 -9.42 30.32 9.38
C ARG A 223 -8.68 31.32 8.51
N SER A 224 -7.43 31.01 8.21
CA SER A 224 -6.63 31.74 7.23
C SER A 224 -6.56 30.94 5.93
N TYR A 225 -6.77 31.61 4.79
CA TYR A 225 -6.85 30.96 3.49
C TYR A 225 -5.77 31.47 2.54
N LEU A 226 -4.95 30.56 2.02
CA LEU A 226 -3.89 30.86 1.06
C LEU A 226 -4.16 30.24 -0.31
N TYR A 227 -3.93 31.02 -1.36
CA TYR A 227 -4.09 30.54 -2.73
C TYR A 227 -2.97 29.56 -3.11
N CYS A 228 -3.32 28.46 -3.78
CA CYS A 228 -2.43 27.33 -4.01
C CYS A 228 -1.13 27.65 -4.77
N GLU A 229 -1.14 28.60 -5.71
CA GLU A 229 0.07 29.00 -6.44
C GLU A 229 1.03 29.82 -5.56
N ASP A 230 0.51 30.66 -4.65
CA ASP A 230 1.32 31.39 -3.68
C ASP A 230 1.98 30.41 -2.70
N VAL A 231 1.25 29.37 -2.29
CA VAL A 231 1.79 28.27 -1.47
C VAL A 231 2.84 27.47 -2.25
N ALA A 232 2.63 27.20 -3.54
CA ALA A 232 3.63 26.52 -4.35
C ALA A 232 4.91 27.35 -4.48
N GLU A 233 4.80 28.68 -4.58
CA GLU A 233 5.94 29.60 -4.50
C GLU A 233 6.61 29.58 -3.12
N ALA A 234 5.86 29.46 -2.02
CA ALA A 234 6.43 29.32 -0.68
C ALA A 234 7.35 28.10 -0.58
N PHE A 235 6.89 26.95 -1.10
CA PHE A 235 7.68 25.72 -1.13
C PHE A 235 8.94 25.84 -1.99
N GLU A 236 8.88 26.56 -3.10
CA GLU A 236 10.05 26.89 -3.92
C GLU A 236 11.05 27.77 -3.14
N VAL A 237 10.57 28.79 -2.44
CA VAL A 237 11.42 29.66 -1.60
C VAL A 237 12.10 28.85 -0.49
N VAL A 238 11.35 28.02 0.23
CA VAL A 238 11.89 27.12 1.28
C VAL A 238 12.88 26.12 0.68
N LEU A 239 12.59 25.57 -0.51
CA LEU A 239 13.48 24.66 -1.22
C LEU A 239 14.84 25.28 -1.51
N HIS A 240 14.91 26.56 -1.85
CA HIS A 240 16.16 27.21 -2.25
C HIS A 240 16.87 27.96 -1.13
N LYS A 241 16.10 28.58 -0.23
CA LYS A 241 16.61 29.51 0.79
C LYS A 241 16.37 29.05 2.22
N GLY A 242 15.56 28.01 2.42
CA GLY A 242 15.32 27.45 3.76
C GLY A 242 16.60 26.90 4.37
N GLU A 243 16.76 27.15 5.66
CA GLU A 243 17.86 26.66 6.49
C GLU A 243 17.53 25.28 7.05
N VAL A 244 18.51 24.37 6.98
CA VAL A 244 18.39 23.02 7.55
C VAL A 244 18.26 23.11 9.07
N GLY A 245 17.37 22.28 9.65
CA GLY A 245 17.04 22.26 11.07
C GLY A 245 15.93 23.23 11.45
N HIS A 246 15.45 24.06 10.51
CA HIS A 246 14.45 25.07 10.78
C HIS A 246 13.04 24.61 10.38
N VAL A 247 12.07 25.17 11.10
CA VAL A 247 10.66 25.13 10.72
C VAL A 247 10.28 26.48 10.09
N TYR A 248 9.38 26.48 9.11
CA TYR A 248 8.80 27.67 8.48
C TYR A 248 7.27 27.59 8.44
N ASN A 249 6.59 28.57 9.01
CA ASN A 249 5.17 28.75 8.84
C ASN A 249 4.86 29.35 7.45
N ILE A 250 3.90 28.77 6.73
CA ILE A 250 3.37 29.27 5.46
C ILE A 250 1.94 29.75 5.74
N GLY A 251 1.82 31.03 6.13
CA GLY A 251 0.57 31.57 6.61
C GLY A 251 0.20 32.93 6.02
N THR A 252 -0.93 33.45 6.48
CA THR A 252 -1.37 34.84 6.27
C THR A 252 -1.99 35.36 7.56
N THR A 253 -1.98 36.68 7.74
CA THR A 253 -2.70 37.36 8.82
C THR A 253 -4.14 37.71 8.43
N ARG A 254 -4.55 37.38 7.20
CA ARG A 254 -5.90 37.64 6.68
C ARG A 254 -6.84 36.50 7.04
N GLU A 255 -7.46 36.63 8.20
CA GLU A 255 -8.44 35.69 8.72
C GLU A 255 -9.84 35.91 8.11
N ARG A 256 -10.61 34.82 7.98
CA ARG A 256 -12.00 34.82 7.53
C ARG A 256 -12.81 33.78 8.30
N ARG A 257 -14.06 34.10 8.61
CA ARG A 257 -14.99 33.10 9.16
C ARG A 257 -15.54 32.21 8.05
N VAL A 258 -15.87 30.98 8.39
CA VAL A 258 -16.49 30.02 7.46
C VAL A 258 -17.77 30.60 6.83
N ILE A 259 -18.58 31.33 7.61
CA ILE A 259 -19.79 31.98 7.10
C ILE A 259 -19.52 33.10 6.08
N ASP A 260 -18.42 33.84 6.25
CA ASP A 260 -18.05 34.90 5.32
C ASP A 260 -17.61 34.29 3.97
N VAL A 261 -16.91 33.15 4.01
CA VAL A 261 -16.57 32.38 2.79
C VAL A 261 -17.82 31.92 2.04
N ALA A 262 -18.85 31.43 2.74
CA ALA A 262 -20.10 31.04 2.13
C ALA A 262 -20.81 32.23 1.47
N LYS A 263 -20.86 33.38 2.15
CA LYS A 263 -21.46 34.63 1.63
C LYS A 263 -20.72 35.14 0.40
N ASP A 264 -19.39 35.10 0.40
CA ASP A 264 -18.57 35.49 -0.74
C ASP A 264 -18.86 34.61 -1.97
N ILE A 265 -19.04 33.30 -1.78
CA ILE A 265 -19.43 32.37 -2.84
C ILE A 265 -20.85 32.65 -3.32
N CYS A 266 -21.83 32.86 -2.42
CA CYS A 266 -23.19 33.24 -2.80
C CYS A 266 -23.21 34.51 -3.66
N LYS A 267 -22.41 35.51 -3.30
CA LYS A 267 -22.25 36.75 -4.09
C LYS A 267 -21.76 36.48 -5.51
N LEU A 268 -20.78 35.58 -5.68
CA LEU A 268 -20.26 35.21 -7.01
C LEU A 268 -21.31 34.51 -7.88
N PHE A 269 -22.22 33.74 -7.28
CA PHE A 269 -23.32 33.05 -7.97
C PHE A 269 -24.63 33.85 -8.01
N SER A 270 -24.65 35.07 -7.48
CA SER A 270 -25.89 35.88 -7.31
C SER A 270 -27.00 35.14 -6.56
N LEU A 271 -26.63 34.38 -5.53
CA LEU A 271 -27.54 33.64 -4.65
C LEU A 271 -27.82 34.43 -3.38
N ASP A 272 -29.03 34.28 -2.83
CA ASP A 272 -29.42 34.84 -1.54
C ASP A 272 -28.85 33.97 -0.40
N PRO A 273 -27.89 34.48 0.40
CA PRO A 273 -27.27 33.71 1.49
C PRO A 273 -28.29 33.23 2.53
N ASP A 274 -29.34 33.99 2.81
CA ASP A 274 -30.33 33.68 3.86
C ASP A 274 -31.21 32.48 3.48
N ARG A 275 -31.27 32.14 2.19
CA ARG A 275 -32.01 30.98 1.66
C ARG A 275 -31.14 29.76 1.42
N VAL A 276 -29.88 29.99 1.02
CA VAL A 276 -29.00 28.90 0.54
C VAL A 276 -28.11 28.38 1.66
N ILE A 277 -27.68 29.20 2.62
CA ILE A 277 -26.87 28.73 3.74
C ILE A 277 -27.74 27.89 4.68
N ASN A 278 -27.28 26.69 5.00
CA ASN A 278 -27.95 25.79 5.93
C ASN A 278 -26.98 25.36 7.03
N PHE A 279 -27.36 25.53 8.29
CA PHE A 279 -26.55 25.08 9.42
C PHE A 279 -26.80 23.59 9.68
N VAL A 280 -25.71 22.86 9.90
CA VAL A 280 -25.71 21.43 10.19
C VAL A 280 -24.95 21.16 11.48
N ASP A 281 -25.06 19.94 11.99
CA ASP A 281 -24.34 19.51 13.19
C ASP A 281 -22.85 19.88 13.12
N ASN A 282 -22.32 20.36 14.24
CA ASN A 282 -20.91 20.71 14.34
C ASN A 282 -20.04 19.44 14.32
N ARG A 283 -18.78 19.61 13.94
CA ARG A 283 -17.80 18.51 14.01
C ARG A 283 -17.31 18.34 15.45
N PRO A 284 -17.02 17.11 15.89
CA PRO A 284 -16.29 16.90 17.14
C PRO A 284 -14.93 17.60 17.10
N PHE A 285 -14.60 18.36 18.15
CA PHE A 285 -13.32 19.06 18.30
C PHE A 285 -12.97 19.97 17.11
N ASN A 286 -13.92 20.83 16.74
CA ASN A 286 -13.73 21.85 15.70
C ASN A 286 -13.18 23.14 16.30
N ASP A 287 -11.86 23.26 16.38
CA ASP A 287 -11.15 24.41 16.95
C ASP A 287 -11.68 25.73 16.38
N GLN A 288 -11.87 26.75 17.23
CA GLN A 288 -12.48 28.01 16.79
C GLN A 288 -11.57 28.79 15.87
N ARG A 289 -10.28 28.90 16.19
CA ARG A 289 -9.32 29.75 15.46
C ARG A 289 -7.97 29.07 15.33
N TYR A 290 -7.37 29.19 14.14
CA TYR A 290 -5.95 28.90 13.90
C TYR A 290 -5.27 30.16 13.38
N PHE A 291 -4.27 30.64 14.12
CA PHE A 291 -3.56 31.86 13.77
C PHE A 291 -2.05 31.62 13.79
N LEU A 292 -1.38 31.89 12.66
CA LEU A 292 0.07 31.68 12.49
C LEU A 292 0.82 33.00 12.40
N ASP A 293 2.05 33.01 12.93
CA ASP A 293 3.05 34.02 12.57
C ASP A 293 3.86 33.52 11.36
N ASP A 294 3.89 34.32 10.28
CA ASP A 294 4.55 34.02 9.00
C ASP A 294 5.82 34.86 8.73
N GLN A 295 6.27 35.66 9.70
CA GLN A 295 7.38 36.61 9.52
C GLN A 295 8.69 35.92 9.13
N LYS A 296 8.97 34.72 9.66
CA LYS A 296 10.20 33.99 9.38
C LYS A 296 10.36 33.65 7.89
N LEU A 297 9.26 33.25 7.24
CA LEU A 297 9.25 32.94 5.82
C LEU A 297 9.31 34.22 4.97
N LYS A 298 8.66 35.31 5.42
CA LYS A 298 8.77 36.64 4.79
C LYS A 298 10.20 37.16 4.75
N ASN A 299 10.94 36.96 5.83
CA ASN A 299 12.33 37.38 5.95
C ASN A 299 13.28 36.67 4.96
N ILE A 300 12.91 35.50 4.41
CA ILE A 300 13.67 34.81 3.36
C ILE A 300 13.14 35.10 1.94
N GLY A 301 12.16 36.00 1.82
CA GLY A 301 11.73 36.61 0.56
C GLY A 301 10.50 35.96 -0.09
N TRP A 302 9.58 35.42 0.71
CA TRP A 302 8.24 35.03 0.24
C TRP A 302 7.18 35.97 0.80
N SER A 303 6.14 36.26 0.02
CA SER A 303 4.95 36.96 0.50
C SER A 303 3.76 36.51 -0.34
N GLU A 304 2.58 36.46 0.26
CA GLU A 304 1.32 36.31 -0.48
C GLU A 304 1.20 37.39 -1.57
N ARG A 305 0.68 37.01 -2.75
CA ARG A 305 0.52 37.91 -3.90
C ARG A 305 -0.93 37.98 -4.35
N THR A 306 -1.63 36.86 -4.26
CA THR A 306 -3.00 36.71 -4.72
C THR A 306 -3.95 37.21 -3.64
N THR A 307 -4.80 38.18 -3.98
CA THR A 307 -5.87 38.63 -3.07
C THR A 307 -6.95 37.57 -2.95
N TRP A 308 -7.72 37.60 -1.84
CA TRP A 308 -8.83 36.67 -1.64
C TRP A 308 -9.81 36.65 -2.81
N ASP A 309 -10.27 37.82 -3.25
CA ASP A 309 -11.26 37.96 -4.33
C ASP A 309 -10.74 37.39 -5.65
N GLU A 310 -9.49 37.67 -5.98
CA GLU A 310 -8.84 37.14 -7.19
C GLU A 310 -8.68 35.61 -7.11
N GLY A 311 -8.18 35.09 -6.00
CA GLY A 311 -7.98 33.66 -5.81
C GLY A 311 -9.30 32.90 -5.81
N LEU A 312 -10.34 33.44 -5.18
CA LEU A 312 -11.67 32.82 -5.13
C LEU A 312 -12.31 32.78 -6.52
N LYS A 313 -12.20 33.88 -7.28
CA LYS A 313 -12.64 33.94 -8.67
C LYS A 313 -11.93 32.91 -9.56
N LYS A 314 -10.60 32.84 -9.51
CA LYS A 314 -9.81 31.83 -10.27
C LYS A 314 -10.20 30.40 -9.90
N THR A 315 -10.44 30.16 -8.61
CA THR A 315 -10.86 28.85 -8.10
C THR A 315 -12.22 28.47 -8.68
N MET A 316 -13.20 29.37 -8.60
CA MET A 316 -14.54 29.18 -9.14
C MET A 316 -14.49 28.91 -10.65
N GLU A 317 -13.82 29.77 -11.43
CA GLU A 317 -13.68 29.64 -12.89
C GLU A 317 -13.11 28.28 -13.28
N TRP A 318 -12.13 27.77 -12.52
CA TRP A 318 -11.56 26.45 -12.75
C TRP A 318 -12.59 25.34 -12.52
N TYR A 319 -13.35 25.34 -11.43
CA TYR A 319 -14.40 24.34 -11.19
C TYR A 319 -15.55 24.41 -12.20
N MET A 320 -15.87 25.61 -12.69
CA MET A 320 -16.88 25.78 -13.75
C MET A 320 -16.41 25.15 -15.06
N SER A 321 -15.13 25.34 -15.39
CA SER A 321 -14.51 24.83 -16.62
C SER A 321 -14.14 23.35 -16.57
N ASN A 322 -14.08 22.74 -15.36
CA ASN A 322 -13.64 21.36 -15.15
C ASN A 322 -14.65 20.52 -14.33
N PRO A 323 -15.93 20.42 -14.75
CA PRO A 323 -16.98 19.73 -13.98
C PRO A 323 -16.66 18.25 -13.68
N ASP A 324 -16.07 17.55 -14.65
CA ASP A 324 -15.84 16.10 -14.59
C ASP A 324 -14.40 15.75 -14.17
N TRP A 325 -13.68 16.69 -13.56
CA TRP A 325 -12.28 16.47 -13.20
C TRP A 325 -12.11 15.25 -12.29
N TRP A 326 -12.97 15.17 -11.27
CA TRP A 326 -12.96 14.17 -10.19
C TRP A 326 -13.96 13.01 -10.38
N GLY A 327 -14.72 12.98 -11.46
CA GLY A 327 -15.79 11.99 -11.67
C GLY A 327 -16.99 12.25 -10.76
N ASP A 328 -17.61 11.18 -10.23
CA ASP A 328 -18.74 11.31 -9.30
C ASP A 328 -18.27 11.79 -7.93
N VAL A 329 -18.77 12.96 -7.53
CA VAL A 329 -18.44 13.66 -6.28
C VAL A 329 -19.65 13.78 -5.35
N SER A 330 -20.77 13.12 -5.66
CA SER A 330 -22.02 13.20 -4.90
C SER A 330 -21.82 12.97 -3.39
N GLY A 331 -21.09 11.91 -3.02
CA GLY A 331 -20.78 11.62 -1.61
C GLY A 331 -19.84 12.64 -0.94
N ALA A 332 -18.96 13.31 -1.71
CA ALA A 332 -18.06 14.33 -1.19
C ALA A 332 -18.81 15.63 -0.82
N LEU A 333 -19.95 15.89 -1.48
CA LEU A 333 -20.76 17.08 -1.26
C LEU A 333 -21.75 16.95 -0.09
N LEU A 334 -21.82 15.78 0.55
CA LEU A 334 -22.58 15.61 1.78
C LEU A 334 -22.00 16.51 2.89
N PRO A 335 -22.83 17.00 3.84
CA PRO A 335 -22.36 17.82 4.96
C PRO A 335 -21.26 17.10 5.77
N HIS A 336 -21.51 15.84 6.16
CA HIS A 336 -20.54 14.95 6.77
C HIS A 336 -20.25 13.77 5.84
N PRO A 337 -19.23 13.86 4.97
CA PRO A 337 -18.89 12.78 4.06
C PRO A 337 -18.55 11.52 4.86
N ARG A 338 -19.27 10.42 4.61
CA ARG A 338 -18.85 9.07 5.01
C ARG A 338 -18.07 8.48 3.85
N MET A 339 -16.95 7.81 4.12
CA MET A 339 -16.02 7.27 3.10
C MET A 339 -16.71 6.92 1.77
N LEU A 340 -16.38 7.69 0.72
CA LEU A 340 -16.55 7.27 -0.67
C LEU A 340 -15.68 6.03 -0.87
N ARG A 341 -16.26 4.84 -0.83
CA ARG A 341 -15.61 3.65 -1.37
C ARG A 341 -15.69 3.73 -2.89
N MET A 342 -14.59 3.42 -3.57
CA MET A 342 -14.52 3.35 -5.03
C MET A 342 -15.72 2.59 -5.63
N PRO A 343 -16.27 3.01 -6.79
CA PRO A 343 -17.35 2.28 -7.45
C PRO A 343 -16.89 0.87 -7.81
N GLY A 344 -17.67 -0.15 -7.44
CA GLY A 344 -17.38 -1.56 -7.76
C GLY A 344 -17.71 -2.59 -6.67
N ILE A 345 -18.25 -2.18 -5.51
CA ILE A 345 -18.81 -3.10 -4.53
C ILE A 345 -20.18 -2.57 -4.10
N GLU A 346 -21.21 -2.87 -4.88
CA GLU A 346 -22.60 -2.69 -4.45
C GLU A 346 -22.90 -3.68 -3.33
N ARG A 347 -23.09 -3.18 -2.11
CA ARG A 347 -23.97 -3.82 -1.14
C ARG A 347 -25.32 -3.16 -1.31
N HIS A 348 -26.26 -3.85 -1.92
CA HIS A 348 -27.68 -3.53 -1.74
C HIS A 348 -27.97 -3.56 -0.23
N ILE A 349 -28.29 -2.39 0.31
CA ILE A 349 -28.97 -2.27 1.60
C ILE A 349 -30.32 -1.67 1.24
N ASP A 350 -31.29 -2.54 1.01
CA ASP A 350 -32.69 -2.14 1.02
C ASP A 350 -33.06 -1.77 2.44
N GLY A 351 -33.44 -0.51 2.62
CA GLY A 351 -34.06 -0.02 3.84
C GLY A 351 -35.56 -0.23 3.77
N SER A 352 -36.12 -0.86 4.80
CA SER A 352 -37.41 -0.48 5.33
C SER A 352 -37.42 -0.69 6.84
N ASN A 353 -37.68 0.43 7.52
CA ASN A 353 -37.88 0.64 8.96
C ASN A 353 -38.66 -0.48 9.67
N GLU A 354 -38.32 -0.76 10.93
CA GLU A 354 -39.11 -0.30 12.09
C GLU A 354 -38.54 -0.83 13.42
N THR A 355 -38.27 0.13 14.30
CA THR A 355 -38.41 0.16 15.76
C THR A 355 -38.78 -1.14 16.49
N LYS A 356 -37.91 -1.60 17.40
CA LYS A 356 -38.25 -1.74 18.84
C LYS A 356 -37.04 -2.19 19.66
N ALA A 357 -36.73 -1.39 20.67
CA ALA A 357 -35.90 -1.76 21.81
C ALA A 357 -36.66 -2.75 22.70
N THR A 358 -36.04 -3.88 23.05
CA THR A 358 -36.41 -4.62 24.26
C THR A 358 -35.25 -5.46 24.80
N VAL A 359 -34.70 -4.98 25.91
CA VAL A 359 -34.40 -5.67 27.18
C VAL A 359 -33.90 -7.13 27.12
N PHE A 360 -32.68 -7.29 27.63
CA PHE A 360 -32.12 -8.53 28.17
C PHE A 360 -33.06 -9.19 29.18
N GLN A 361 -33.46 -10.45 28.94
CA GLN A 361 -33.84 -11.37 30.01
C GLN A 361 -33.37 -12.79 29.68
N SER A 362 -32.54 -13.29 30.57
CA SER A 362 -32.18 -14.69 30.76
C SER A 362 -33.41 -15.53 31.08
N MET A 363 -33.50 -16.76 30.57
CA MET A 363 -33.83 -17.92 31.40
C MET A 363 -33.58 -19.26 30.71
N ASN A 364 -32.93 -20.12 31.49
CA ASN A 364 -32.72 -21.55 31.36
C ASN A 364 -34.03 -22.36 31.27
N THR A 365 -33.98 -23.51 30.57
CA THR A 365 -34.31 -24.89 31.02
C THR A 365 -35.11 -25.77 30.03
N ASN A 366 -34.49 -26.92 29.73
CA ASN A 366 -35.01 -28.30 29.69
C ASN A 366 -36.30 -28.71 28.95
N SER A 367 -36.03 -29.53 27.92
CA SER A 367 -36.37 -30.97 27.84
C SER A 367 -37.67 -31.46 27.18
N GLN A 368 -37.47 -32.62 26.53
CA GLN A 368 -38.42 -33.71 26.21
C GLN A 368 -39.07 -33.79 24.82
N SER A 369 -38.36 -34.54 23.98
CA SER A 369 -38.77 -35.81 23.36
C SER A 369 -40.08 -35.91 22.55
N ARG A 370 -39.94 -36.21 21.25
CA ARG A 370 -40.81 -37.16 20.54
C ARG A 370 -39.99 -38.05 19.61
N MET A 371 -40.10 -39.36 19.79
CA MET A 371 -39.64 -40.41 18.88
C MET A 371 -40.63 -40.58 17.72
N VAL A 372 -40.13 -40.78 16.50
CA VAL A 372 -40.84 -41.52 15.44
C VAL A 372 -39.82 -42.39 14.67
N VAL A 373 -40.22 -43.64 14.44
CA VAL A 373 -39.47 -44.83 13.97
C VAL A 373 -39.22 -44.79 12.44
N PRO A 374 -38.19 -45.49 11.89
CA PRO A 374 -37.66 -45.30 10.53
C PRO A 374 -38.09 -46.36 9.51
N THR A 375 -38.06 -46.03 8.21
CA THR A 375 -38.14 -46.95 7.05
C THR A 375 -37.56 -46.28 5.77
N PRO A 376 -37.14 -47.03 4.72
CA PRO A 376 -35.83 -47.68 4.63
C PRO A 376 -34.94 -47.08 3.51
N ARG A 377 -33.65 -47.45 3.56
CA ARG A 377 -32.57 -47.07 2.64
C ARG A 377 -32.97 -47.16 1.17
N SER A 378 -32.94 -46.02 0.47
CA SER A 378 -32.68 -46.00 -0.97
C SER A 378 -31.17 -46.15 -1.19
N VAL A 379 -30.80 -47.19 -1.93
CA VAL A 379 -29.43 -47.39 -2.39
C VAL A 379 -29.17 -46.34 -3.47
N SER A 380 -28.62 -45.20 -3.07
CA SER A 380 -28.09 -44.21 -4.01
C SER A 380 -26.63 -44.55 -4.31
N SER A 381 -26.36 -44.75 -5.60
CA SER A 381 -25.03 -44.77 -6.22
C SER A 381 -24.08 -43.74 -5.57
N PRO A 382 -22.76 -44.01 -5.43
CA PRO A 382 -21.84 -43.09 -4.78
C PRO A 382 -21.83 -41.77 -5.56
N ARG A 383 -22.53 -40.75 -5.05
CA ARG A 383 -22.38 -39.37 -5.52
C ARG A 383 -20.91 -39.03 -5.34
N LYS A 384 -20.16 -38.86 -6.44
CA LYS A 384 -18.82 -38.27 -6.40
C LYS A 384 -18.92 -37.00 -5.54
N SER A 385 -18.31 -37.03 -4.37
CA SER A 385 -18.23 -35.89 -3.46
C SER A 385 -17.74 -34.68 -4.26
N ARG A 386 -18.57 -33.64 -4.37
CA ARG A 386 -18.20 -32.43 -5.09
C ARG A 386 -17.16 -31.70 -4.25
N LEU A 387 -15.94 -31.57 -4.77
CA LEU A 387 -14.83 -30.91 -4.09
C LEU A 387 -15.24 -29.51 -3.64
N LYS A 388 -14.86 -29.16 -2.41
CA LYS A 388 -15.02 -27.82 -1.86
C LYS A 388 -13.74 -27.43 -1.13
N PHE A 389 -13.12 -26.31 -1.51
CA PHE A 389 -11.85 -25.89 -0.92
C PHE A 389 -12.02 -24.72 0.04
N LEU A 390 -11.30 -24.76 1.16
CA LEU A 390 -11.12 -23.62 2.04
C LEU A 390 -9.71 -23.07 1.82
N ILE A 391 -9.58 -21.82 1.39
CA ILE A 391 -8.30 -21.21 1.02
C ILE A 391 -7.93 -20.10 2.01
N TYR A 392 -6.76 -20.21 2.63
CA TYR A 392 -6.15 -19.15 3.42
C TYR A 392 -5.11 -18.39 2.59
N GLY A 393 -5.05 -17.06 2.78
CA GLY A 393 -4.13 -16.19 2.04
C GLY A 393 -4.77 -15.42 0.88
N ARG A 394 -6.05 -15.03 0.99
CA ARG A 394 -6.81 -14.29 -0.04
C ARG A 394 -6.08 -13.07 -0.64
N THR A 395 -5.41 -12.29 0.20
CA THR A 395 -4.66 -11.09 -0.23
C THR A 395 -3.23 -11.41 -0.67
N GLY A 396 -2.82 -12.68 -0.51
CA GLY A 396 -1.56 -13.23 -0.99
C GLY A 396 -1.62 -13.55 -2.48
N TRP A 397 -0.45 -13.64 -3.10
CA TRP A 397 -0.35 -13.84 -4.56
C TRP A 397 -0.82 -15.25 -4.96
N ILE A 398 -0.30 -16.30 -4.33
CA ILE A 398 -0.70 -17.69 -4.58
C ILE A 398 -2.18 -17.91 -4.21
N GLY A 399 -2.62 -17.43 -3.04
CA GLY A 399 -4.00 -17.60 -2.60
C GLY A 399 -5.02 -16.95 -3.56
N GLY A 400 -4.73 -15.76 -4.07
CA GLY A 400 -5.56 -15.11 -5.09
C GLY A 400 -5.58 -15.84 -6.43
N LEU A 401 -4.44 -16.41 -6.87
CA LEU A 401 -4.39 -17.23 -8.09
C LEU A 401 -5.18 -18.54 -7.93
N LEU A 402 -5.10 -19.19 -6.77
CA LEU A 402 -5.87 -20.41 -6.50
C LEU A 402 -7.37 -20.18 -6.60
N GLY A 403 -7.89 -19.07 -6.06
CA GLY A 403 -9.31 -18.74 -6.22
C GLY A 403 -9.71 -18.59 -7.69
N LYS A 404 -8.91 -17.88 -8.49
CA LYS A 404 -9.15 -17.74 -9.94
C LYS A 404 -9.12 -19.09 -10.67
N ILE A 405 -8.22 -19.99 -10.29
CA ILE A 405 -8.14 -21.33 -10.87
C ILE A 405 -9.37 -22.15 -10.47
N CYS A 406 -9.81 -22.07 -9.21
CA CYS A 406 -11.03 -22.75 -8.75
C CYS A 406 -12.26 -22.26 -9.50
N GLU A 407 -12.41 -20.94 -9.71
CA GLU A 407 -13.49 -20.36 -10.51
C GLU A 407 -13.47 -20.89 -11.94
N LYS A 408 -12.29 -20.87 -12.59
CA LYS A 408 -12.12 -21.35 -13.96
C LYS A 408 -12.42 -22.85 -14.11
N GLN A 409 -12.11 -23.66 -13.10
CA GLN A 409 -12.36 -25.11 -13.10
C GLN A 409 -13.74 -25.49 -12.53
N GLY A 410 -14.57 -24.52 -12.11
CA GLY A 410 -15.87 -24.78 -11.49
C GLY A 410 -15.80 -25.50 -10.14
N ILE A 411 -14.69 -25.38 -9.41
CA ILE A 411 -14.50 -25.96 -8.08
C ILE A 411 -15.05 -25.00 -7.03
N SER A 412 -15.94 -25.48 -6.17
CA SER A 412 -16.49 -24.66 -5.09
C SER A 412 -15.38 -24.32 -4.11
N TYR A 413 -15.27 -23.06 -3.72
CA TYR A 413 -14.28 -22.64 -2.74
C TYR A 413 -14.77 -21.45 -1.92
N GLU A 414 -14.21 -21.30 -0.72
CA GLU A 414 -14.38 -20.11 0.10
C GLU A 414 -13.02 -19.71 0.68
N TYR A 415 -12.86 -18.41 0.97
CA TYR A 415 -11.68 -17.92 1.68
C TYR A 415 -11.92 -17.95 3.19
N GLY A 416 -10.92 -18.43 3.94
CA GLY A 416 -10.88 -18.32 5.39
C GLY A 416 -10.88 -16.85 5.83
N ARG A 417 -11.55 -16.57 6.95
CA ARG A 417 -11.68 -15.23 7.54
C ARG A 417 -10.78 -15.06 8.75
N GLY A 418 -10.41 -16.17 9.41
CA GLY A 418 -9.56 -16.15 10.59
C GLY A 418 -8.09 -15.83 10.32
N ARG A 419 -7.43 -15.31 11.36
CA ARG A 419 -5.97 -15.36 11.44
C ARG A 419 -5.56 -16.79 11.81
N LEU A 420 -4.45 -17.27 11.26
CA LEU A 420 -4.05 -18.67 11.44
C LEU A 420 -3.72 -19.02 12.90
N GLU A 421 -3.30 -18.06 13.69
CA GLU A 421 -3.05 -18.25 15.13
C GLU A 421 -4.34 -18.33 15.98
N ASP A 422 -5.52 -18.02 15.42
CA ASP A 422 -6.80 -18.06 16.13
C ASP A 422 -7.53 -19.39 15.84
N ARG A 423 -7.27 -20.38 16.69
CA ARG A 423 -7.84 -21.72 16.58
C ARG A 423 -9.37 -21.72 16.50
N SER A 424 -10.04 -20.94 17.34
CA SER A 424 -11.51 -20.92 17.41
C SER A 424 -12.11 -20.44 16.10
N GLN A 425 -11.52 -19.43 15.48
CA GLN A 425 -11.98 -18.95 14.18
C GLN A 425 -11.71 -19.95 13.05
N LEU A 426 -10.59 -20.69 13.07
CA LEU A 426 -10.32 -21.75 12.08
C LEU A 426 -11.37 -22.86 12.15
N ILE A 427 -11.76 -23.26 13.36
CA ILE A 427 -12.82 -24.25 13.59
C ILE A 427 -14.15 -23.74 13.02
N LEU A 428 -14.50 -22.49 13.29
CA LEU A 428 -15.72 -21.86 12.75
C LEU A 428 -15.70 -21.80 11.22
N ASP A 429 -14.56 -21.45 10.61
CA ASP A 429 -14.41 -21.41 9.16
C ASP A 429 -14.64 -22.82 8.56
N ILE A 430 -14.07 -23.87 9.14
CA ILE A 430 -14.27 -25.26 8.69
C ILE A 430 -15.73 -25.71 8.87
N GLN A 431 -16.36 -25.40 10.01
CA GLN A 431 -17.75 -25.79 10.29
C GLN A 431 -18.75 -25.12 9.35
N ASN A 432 -18.52 -23.84 9.04
CA ASN A 432 -19.38 -23.06 8.15
C ASN A 432 -19.19 -23.49 6.69
N VAL A 433 -17.94 -23.62 6.25
CA VAL A 433 -17.63 -23.90 4.84
C VAL A 433 -17.84 -25.37 4.51
N LYS A 434 -17.58 -26.29 5.45
CA LYS A 434 -17.57 -27.75 5.25
C LYS A 434 -16.70 -28.14 4.03
N PRO A 435 -15.41 -27.75 4.03
CA PRO A 435 -14.53 -28.06 2.91
C PRO A 435 -14.19 -29.56 2.87
N THR A 436 -13.75 -30.04 1.70
CA THR A 436 -13.10 -31.34 1.55
C THR A 436 -11.58 -31.24 1.73
N HIS A 437 -10.99 -30.09 1.39
CA HIS A 437 -9.55 -29.82 1.49
C HIS A 437 -9.30 -28.38 1.90
N VAL A 438 -8.16 -28.14 2.55
CA VAL A 438 -7.70 -26.82 2.95
C VAL A 438 -6.41 -26.47 2.22
N PHE A 439 -6.32 -25.27 1.67
CA PHE A 439 -5.08 -24.73 1.09
C PHE A 439 -4.56 -23.59 1.96
N ASN A 440 -3.33 -23.71 2.45
CA ASN A 440 -2.63 -22.67 3.17
C ASN A 440 -1.61 -21.97 2.28
N ALA A 441 -2.03 -20.84 1.69
CA ALA A 441 -1.15 -19.89 1.03
C ALA A 441 -0.93 -18.62 1.88
N ALA A 442 -1.30 -18.66 3.17
CA ALA A 442 -1.07 -17.57 4.09
C ALA A 442 0.34 -17.67 4.70
N GLY A 443 0.96 -16.50 4.84
CA GLY A 443 2.29 -16.36 5.39
C GLY A 443 2.75 -14.92 5.29
N VAL A 444 3.67 -14.54 6.17
CA VAL A 444 4.31 -13.24 6.17
C VAL A 444 5.73 -13.41 5.65
N THR A 445 5.98 -12.89 4.46
CA THR A 445 7.33 -12.76 3.88
C THR A 445 7.86 -11.34 4.02
N GLY A 446 7.24 -10.53 4.89
CA GLY A 446 7.50 -9.11 4.98
C GLY A 446 6.93 -8.29 3.84
N ARG A 447 6.82 -6.98 4.05
CA ARG A 447 6.75 -6.02 2.94
C ARG A 447 8.00 -5.15 2.98
N PRO A 448 8.78 -5.07 1.88
CA PRO A 448 8.51 -5.66 0.55
C PRO A 448 9.27 -6.96 0.26
N ASN A 449 10.18 -7.39 1.14
CA ASN A 449 10.90 -8.66 1.03
C ASN A 449 11.16 -9.33 2.41
N VAL A 450 11.79 -10.51 2.38
CA VAL A 450 12.03 -11.38 3.55
C VAL A 450 12.89 -10.74 4.64
N ASP A 451 13.66 -9.70 4.34
CA ASP A 451 14.51 -8.99 5.31
C ASP A 451 13.67 -8.32 6.42
N TRP A 452 12.39 -8.02 6.15
CA TRP A 452 11.45 -7.55 7.17
C TRP A 452 11.33 -8.55 8.35
N CYS A 453 11.44 -9.85 8.07
CA CYS A 453 11.37 -10.90 9.09
C CYS A 453 12.54 -10.82 10.08
N GLU A 454 13.67 -10.21 9.70
CA GLU A 454 14.82 -10.02 10.60
C GLU A 454 14.50 -9.06 11.75
N SER A 455 13.67 -8.05 11.49
CA SER A 455 13.26 -7.02 12.46
C SER A 455 11.90 -7.28 13.11
N HIS A 456 11.10 -8.19 12.55
CA HIS A 456 9.73 -8.51 12.99
C HIS A 456 9.58 -10.00 13.34
N LYS A 457 10.46 -10.43 14.25
CA LYS A 457 10.59 -11.85 14.61
C LYS A 457 9.33 -12.41 15.25
N GLN A 458 8.65 -11.64 16.11
CA GLN A 458 7.45 -12.09 16.82
C GLN A 458 6.29 -12.34 15.87
N GLU A 459 6.03 -11.43 14.93
CA GLU A 459 4.99 -11.55 13.91
C GLU A 459 5.30 -12.71 12.97
N THR A 460 6.56 -12.85 12.57
CA THR A 460 7.01 -13.96 11.73
C THR A 460 6.76 -15.30 12.43
N ILE A 461 7.11 -15.44 13.71
CA ILE A 461 6.83 -16.65 14.50
C ILE A 461 5.32 -16.86 14.62
N ARG A 462 4.55 -15.83 14.99
CA ARG A 462 3.11 -15.94 15.22
C ARG A 462 2.38 -16.47 13.99
N THR A 463 2.64 -15.89 12.82
CA THR A 463 1.92 -16.30 11.61
C THR A 463 2.55 -17.50 10.92
N ASN A 464 3.87 -17.49 10.67
CA ASN A 464 4.50 -18.54 9.85
C ASN A 464 4.72 -19.84 10.62
N VAL A 465 4.90 -19.78 11.94
CA VAL A 465 5.16 -20.94 12.79
C VAL A 465 3.88 -21.36 13.49
N VAL A 466 3.42 -20.57 14.45
CA VAL A 466 2.27 -20.92 15.30
C VAL A 466 1.02 -21.08 14.44
N GLY A 467 0.74 -20.12 13.55
CA GLY A 467 -0.43 -20.19 12.68
C GLY A 467 -0.46 -21.40 11.76
N THR A 468 0.65 -21.70 11.08
CA THR A 468 0.74 -22.88 10.18
C THR A 468 0.50 -24.18 10.93
N LEU A 469 1.14 -24.36 12.10
CA LEU A 469 0.98 -25.57 12.92
C LEU A 469 -0.42 -25.67 13.51
N THR A 470 -1.01 -24.55 13.94
CA THR A 470 -2.39 -24.49 14.43
C THR A 470 -3.36 -24.95 13.34
N LEU A 471 -3.18 -24.49 12.10
CA LEU A 471 -4.03 -24.90 10.98
C LEU A 471 -3.86 -26.39 10.65
N ALA A 472 -2.62 -26.90 10.64
CA ALA A 472 -2.37 -28.32 10.41
C ALA A 472 -3.10 -29.20 11.43
N ASP A 473 -3.01 -28.83 12.70
CA ASP A 473 -3.66 -29.53 13.80
C ASP A 473 -5.19 -29.47 13.73
N VAL A 474 -5.77 -28.29 13.49
CA VAL A 474 -7.23 -28.16 13.33
C VAL A 474 -7.74 -28.95 12.12
N CYS A 475 -7.00 -28.94 11.01
CA CYS A 475 -7.36 -29.76 9.84
C CYS A 475 -7.33 -31.26 10.18
N ARG A 476 -6.33 -31.71 10.94
CA ARG A 476 -6.20 -33.11 11.36
C ARG A 476 -7.39 -33.55 12.21
N GLU A 477 -7.78 -32.74 13.19
CA GLU A 477 -8.94 -33.02 14.06
C GLU A 477 -10.26 -33.16 13.28
N HIS A 478 -10.35 -32.54 12.11
CA HIS A 478 -11.54 -32.57 11.25
C HIS A 478 -11.39 -33.53 10.06
N GLY A 479 -10.33 -34.34 10.02
CA GLY A 479 -10.09 -35.31 8.94
C GLY A 479 -9.82 -34.66 7.57
N LEU A 480 -9.29 -33.43 7.56
CA LEU A 480 -9.03 -32.66 6.35
C LEU A 480 -7.55 -32.72 5.95
N LEU A 481 -7.31 -32.90 4.64
CA LEU A 481 -5.99 -32.73 4.05
C LEU A 481 -5.66 -31.24 3.93
N LEU A 482 -4.50 -30.87 4.46
CA LEU A 482 -3.92 -29.52 4.35
C LEU A 482 -2.85 -29.49 3.25
N MET A 483 -3.11 -28.73 2.19
CA MET A 483 -2.12 -28.36 1.17
C MET A 483 -1.39 -27.09 1.62
N ASN A 484 -0.17 -27.23 2.13
CA ASN A 484 0.62 -26.15 2.69
C ASN A 484 1.69 -25.67 1.70
N TYR A 485 1.62 -24.40 1.30
CA TYR A 485 2.66 -23.78 0.48
C TYR A 485 3.84 -23.35 1.36
N ALA A 486 4.91 -24.13 1.30
CA ALA A 486 6.19 -23.87 1.96
C ALA A 486 7.19 -23.24 0.98
N THR A 487 8.48 -23.28 1.33
CA THR A 487 9.55 -22.60 0.59
C THR A 487 10.75 -23.51 0.39
N GLY A 488 11.30 -23.52 -0.82
CA GLY A 488 12.58 -24.14 -1.13
C GLY A 488 13.80 -23.31 -0.70
N CYS A 489 13.58 -22.10 -0.19
CA CYS A 489 14.66 -21.21 0.30
C CYS A 489 15.26 -21.64 1.65
N ILE A 490 15.40 -22.94 1.89
CA ILE A 490 15.96 -23.57 3.10
C ILE A 490 17.24 -24.36 2.80
N PHE A 491 17.70 -24.32 1.55
CA PHE A 491 18.94 -24.93 1.09
C PHE A 491 19.89 -23.91 0.46
N GLU A 492 21.19 -24.18 0.54
CA GLU A 492 22.24 -23.53 -0.22
C GLU A 492 23.15 -24.58 -0.85
N TYR A 493 23.71 -24.30 -2.03
CA TYR A 493 24.69 -25.19 -2.65
C TYR A 493 25.83 -25.52 -1.69
N ASP A 494 26.23 -26.80 -1.65
CA ASP A 494 27.28 -27.31 -0.76
C ASP A 494 28.18 -28.32 -1.49
N ALA A 495 29.05 -29.02 -0.75
CA ALA A 495 29.99 -29.98 -1.34
C ALA A 495 29.29 -31.23 -1.92
N GLU A 496 28.13 -31.61 -1.40
CA GLU A 496 27.34 -32.76 -1.86
C GLU A 496 26.38 -32.37 -2.99
N HIS A 497 26.01 -31.09 -3.05
CA HIS A 497 25.16 -30.47 -4.07
C HIS A 497 25.88 -29.27 -4.71
N PRO A 498 26.95 -29.46 -5.50
CA PRO A 498 27.65 -28.35 -6.13
C PRO A 498 26.79 -27.65 -7.20
N GLU A 499 26.94 -26.33 -7.34
CA GLU A 499 26.29 -25.57 -8.41
C GLU A 499 26.67 -26.15 -9.79
N GLY A 500 25.66 -26.40 -10.64
CA GLY A 500 25.87 -26.93 -12.00
C GLY A 500 26.15 -28.43 -12.09
N SER A 501 26.12 -29.17 -10.97
CA SER A 501 26.30 -30.63 -10.96
C SER A 501 25.08 -31.40 -11.50
N GLY A 502 23.89 -30.79 -11.48
CA GLY A 502 22.61 -31.47 -11.74
C GLY A 502 22.13 -32.34 -10.58
N ILE A 503 22.81 -32.28 -9.42
CA ILE A 503 22.42 -32.98 -8.20
C ILE A 503 21.62 -31.99 -7.34
N GLY A 504 20.30 -32.15 -7.33
CA GLY A 504 19.40 -31.34 -6.52
C GLY A 504 19.12 -31.92 -5.14
N PHE A 505 18.77 -31.04 -4.19
CA PHE A 505 18.30 -31.44 -2.86
C PHE A 505 16.95 -32.15 -2.95
N LYS A 506 16.83 -33.31 -2.33
CA LYS A 506 15.63 -34.15 -2.24
C LYS A 506 14.71 -33.73 -1.10
N GLU A 507 13.53 -34.35 -1.04
CA GLU A 507 12.56 -34.08 0.03
C GLU A 507 13.02 -34.55 1.41
N GLU A 508 13.84 -35.61 1.46
CA GLU A 508 14.44 -36.16 2.68
C GLU A 508 15.66 -35.38 3.19
N ASP A 509 16.26 -34.52 2.37
CA ASP A 509 17.49 -33.82 2.75
C ASP A 509 17.27 -32.82 3.87
N LYS A 510 18.27 -32.73 4.75
CA LYS A 510 18.24 -31.81 5.88
C LYS A 510 18.51 -30.38 5.40
N PRO A 511 17.66 -29.40 5.77
CA PRO A 511 17.93 -27.99 5.46
C PRO A 511 19.29 -27.54 5.96
N ASN A 512 20.10 -26.97 5.06
CA ASN A 512 21.46 -26.49 5.37
C ASN A 512 21.56 -24.95 5.38
N PHE A 513 20.56 -24.22 4.86
CA PHE A 513 20.59 -22.75 4.82
C PHE A 513 19.86 -22.11 6.01
N THR A 514 20.60 -21.33 6.79
CA THR A 514 20.06 -20.56 7.93
C THR A 514 20.36 -19.06 7.86
N GLY A 515 20.77 -18.57 6.69
CA GLY A 515 21.22 -17.19 6.49
C GLY A 515 20.16 -16.10 6.68
N SER A 516 18.88 -16.46 6.83
CA SER A 516 17.82 -15.51 7.23
C SER A 516 16.90 -16.09 8.29
N PHE A 517 16.36 -15.24 9.15
CA PHE A 517 15.34 -15.58 10.13
C PHE A 517 14.10 -16.17 9.46
N TYR A 518 13.69 -15.65 8.30
CA TYR A 518 12.62 -16.22 7.50
C TYR A 518 12.92 -17.69 7.13
N SER A 519 14.06 -17.97 6.51
CA SER A 519 14.45 -19.33 6.12
C SER A 519 14.57 -20.26 7.32
N LYS A 520 15.17 -19.78 8.41
CA LYS A 520 15.31 -20.53 9.66
C LYS A 520 13.95 -20.94 10.23
N THR A 521 12.99 -20.01 10.30
CA THR A 521 11.63 -20.33 10.79
C THR A 521 10.92 -21.32 9.88
N LYS A 522 11.08 -21.20 8.55
CA LYS A 522 10.45 -22.11 7.59
C LYS A 522 11.02 -23.53 7.63
N ALA A 523 12.35 -23.66 7.78
CA ALA A 523 12.99 -24.96 7.98
C ALA A 523 12.48 -25.66 9.26
N MET A 524 12.35 -24.91 10.38
CA MET A 524 11.79 -25.45 11.63
C MET A 524 10.33 -25.88 11.48
N VAL A 525 9.51 -25.11 10.78
CA VAL A 525 8.10 -25.44 10.57
C VAL A 525 7.94 -26.68 9.70
N GLU A 526 8.75 -26.81 8.65
CA GLU A 526 8.71 -28.00 7.80
C GLU A 526 9.07 -29.26 8.59
N GLU A 527 10.08 -29.20 9.46
CA GLU A 527 10.44 -30.31 10.34
C GLU A 527 9.28 -30.69 11.27
N LEU A 528 8.60 -29.71 11.88
CA LEU A 528 7.45 -29.96 12.74
C LEU A 528 6.22 -30.49 11.97
N LEU A 529 6.03 -30.07 10.71
CA LEU A 529 4.93 -30.55 9.86
C LEU A 529 5.09 -32.02 9.44
N LYS A 530 6.29 -32.61 9.51
CA LYS A 530 6.49 -34.05 9.24
C LYS A 530 5.70 -34.95 10.20
N GLU A 531 5.43 -34.46 11.41
CA GLU A 531 4.64 -35.18 12.43
C GLU A 531 3.13 -35.15 12.16
N TYR A 532 2.68 -34.46 11.10
CA TYR A 532 1.28 -34.38 10.69
C TYR A 532 1.05 -35.21 9.43
N ASP A 533 0.39 -36.36 9.59
CA ASP A 533 0.09 -37.29 8.49
C ASP A 533 -0.90 -36.69 7.46
N ASN A 534 -1.67 -35.67 7.84
CA ASN A 534 -2.68 -35.02 7.02
C ASN A 534 -2.15 -33.81 6.22
N VAL A 535 -0.83 -33.61 6.13
CA VAL A 535 -0.24 -32.45 5.47
C VAL A 535 0.48 -32.83 4.18
N CYS A 536 0.27 -32.03 3.14
CA CYS A 536 1.08 -32.00 1.93
C CYS A 536 1.84 -30.68 1.88
N THR A 537 3.17 -30.74 1.99
CA THR A 537 4.04 -29.57 1.99
C THR A 537 4.64 -29.37 0.61
N LEU A 538 4.35 -28.22 -0.01
CA LEU A 538 4.80 -27.87 -1.36
C LEU A 538 5.91 -26.80 -1.26
N ARG A 539 7.17 -27.18 -1.52
CA ARG A 539 8.31 -26.26 -1.49
C ARG A 539 8.33 -25.39 -2.75
N VAL A 540 7.73 -24.21 -2.67
CA VAL A 540 7.75 -23.21 -3.76
C VAL A 540 9.10 -22.50 -3.78
N ARG A 541 9.61 -22.18 -4.96
CA ARG A 541 10.90 -21.52 -5.10
C ARG A 541 10.87 -20.48 -6.23
N MET A 542 11.26 -19.24 -5.91
CA MET A 542 11.27 -18.09 -6.84
C MET A 542 10.08 -18.07 -7.83
N PRO A 543 8.84 -17.87 -7.34
CA PRO A 543 7.65 -18.04 -8.17
C PRO A 543 7.59 -17.05 -9.34
N ILE A 544 7.23 -17.56 -10.52
CA ILE A 544 7.05 -16.81 -11.77
C ILE A 544 5.64 -17.07 -12.30
N SER A 545 5.02 -16.05 -12.90
CA SER A 545 3.77 -16.21 -13.64
C SER A 545 3.77 -15.51 -15.00
N SER A 546 2.76 -15.79 -15.81
CA SER A 546 2.46 -15.08 -17.06
C SER A 546 2.18 -13.59 -16.87
N ASP A 547 1.67 -13.17 -15.71
CA ASP A 547 1.46 -11.75 -15.37
C ASP A 547 2.78 -11.03 -15.06
N LEU A 548 3.42 -10.47 -16.09
CA LEU A 548 4.66 -9.69 -15.99
C LEU A 548 4.44 -8.28 -15.40
N SER A 549 3.20 -7.86 -15.13
CA SER A 549 2.90 -6.59 -14.45
C SER A 549 2.97 -6.70 -12.93
N ASN A 550 2.95 -7.92 -12.39
CA ASN A 550 2.92 -8.16 -10.96
C ASN A 550 4.31 -7.92 -10.32
N PRO A 551 4.44 -6.98 -9.36
CA PRO A 551 5.74 -6.65 -8.76
C PRO A 551 6.34 -7.79 -7.92
N ARG A 552 5.56 -8.84 -7.60
CA ARG A 552 6.07 -10.04 -6.92
C ARG A 552 6.69 -11.05 -7.87
N ASN A 553 6.42 -10.95 -9.17
CA ASN A 553 6.94 -11.84 -10.19
C ASN A 553 8.46 -11.69 -10.29
N PHE A 554 9.17 -12.83 -10.25
CA PHE A 554 10.62 -12.82 -10.27
C PHE A 554 11.19 -12.17 -11.54
N ILE A 555 10.58 -12.39 -12.71
CA ILE A 555 11.01 -11.74 -13.96
C ILE A 555 10.85 -10.22 -13.85
N THR A 556 9.70 -9.73 -13.40
CA THR A 556 9.44 -8.30 -13.19
C THR A 556 10.42 -7.67 -12.21
N LYS A 557 10.86 -8.41 -11.19
CA LYS A 557 11.90 -7.93 -10.27
C LYS A 557 13.24 -7.76 -10.95
N ILE A 558 13.73 -8.81 -11.60
CA ILE A 558 15.08 -8.80 -12.19
C ILE A 558 15.20 -7.85 -13.39
N THR A 559 14.10 -7.58 -14.10
CA THR A 559 14.09 -6.57 -15.18
C THR A 559 14.07 -5.14 -14.68
N CYS A 560 13.69 -4.91 -13.43
CA CYS A 560 13.79 -3.61 -12.77
C CYS A 560 15.14 -3.38 -12.06
N TYR A 561 16.01 -4.38 -11.96
CA TYR A 561 17.30 -4.22 -11.29
C TYR A 561 18.37 -3.61 -12.21
N SER A 562 19.19 -2.71 -11.67
CA SER A 562 20.32 -2.11 -12.40
C SER A 562 21.45 -3.13 -12.64
N LYS A 563 21.59 -4.09 -11.73
CA LYS A 563 22.54 -5.19 -11.81
C LYS A 563 21.89 -6.48 -11.30
N VAL A 564 22.28 -7.63 -11.87
CA VAL A 564 21.80 -8.96 -11.48
C VAL A 564 22.96 -9.90 -11.16
N VAL A 565 22.71 -10.99 -10.44
CA VAL A 565 23.72 -12.03 -10.18
C VAL A 565 23.33 -13.28 -10.95
N ASN A 566 24.29 -13.83 -11.70
CA ASN A 566 24.04 -14.98 -12.55
C ASN A 566 24.28 -16.30 -11.81
N ILE A 567 23.32 -16.71 -10.97
CA ILE A 567 23.33 -18.01 -10.29
C ILE A 567 22.18 -18.87 -10.78
N ALA A 568 22.47 -20.13 -11.11
CA ALA A 568 21.51 -21.14 -11.52
C ALA A 568 20.71 -21.68 -10.33
N ASN A 569 19.43 -21.97 -10.57
CA ASN A 569 18.45 -21.89 -9.51
C ASN A 569 17.14 -22.60 -9.94
N SER A 570 16.57 -23.50 -9.14
CA SER A 570 15.26 -24.11 -9.45
C SER A 570 14.15 -23.06 -9.43
N MET A 571 13.03 -23.21 -10.13
CA MET A 571 11.96 -22.20 -10.04
C MET A 571 10.58 -22.84 -10.17
N THR A 572 9.55 -22.15 -9.68
CA THR A 572 8.14 -22.59 -9.74
C THR A 572 7.37 -21.70 -10.73
N ILE A 573 6.97 -22.26 -11.87
CA ILE A 573 6.07 -21.57 -12.81
C ILE A 573 4.62 -21.77 -12.35
N LEU A 574 4.02 -20.73 -11.75
CA LEU A 574 2.72 -20.80 -11.08
C LEU A 574 1.58 -21.20 -12.03
N ASP A 575 1.64 -20.76 -13.29
CA ASP A 575 0.63 -21.06 -14.31
C ASP A 575 0.52 -22.57 -14.62
N GLU A 576 1.61 -23.33 -14.42
CA GLU A 576 1.64 -24.78 -14.60
C GLU A 576 1.46 -25.52 -13.27
N LEU A 577 2.18 -25.09 -12.22
CA LEU A 577 2.26 -25.81 -10.96
C LEU A 577 1.01 -25.63 -10.10
N LEU A 578 0.38 -24.45 -10.03
CA LEU A 578 -0.83 -24.30 -9.21
C LEU A 578 -1.99 -25.20 -9.66
N PRO A 579 -2.26 -25.40 -10.97
CA PRO A 579 -3.17 -26.46 -11.42
C PRO A 579 -2.77 -27.86 -10.94
N ILE A 580 -1.48 -28.20 -10.95
CA ILE A 580 -0.97 -29.48 -10.42
C ILE A 580 -1.26 -29.62 -8.92
N SER A 581 -1.15 -28.56 -8.13
CA SER A 581 -1.49 -28.62 -6.69
C SER A 581 -2.95 -29.01 -6.42
N ILE A 582 -3.87 -28.65 -7.32
CA ILE A 582 -5.28 -29.03 -7.24
C ILE A 582 -5.43 -30.51 -7.56
N GLU A 583 -4.70 -31.03 -8.55
CA GLU A 583 -4.68 -32.46 -8.85
C GLU A 583 -4.03 -33.28 -7.72
N MET A 584 -2.98 -32.75 -7.08
CA MET A 584 -2.38 -33.35 -5.90
C MET A 584 -3.38 -33.45 -4.74
N ALA A 585 -4.16 -32.39 -4.50
CA ALA A 585 -5.23 -32.43 -3.52
C ALA A 585 -6.27 -33.50 -3.87
N LYS A 586 -6.71 -33.59 -5.14
CA LYS A 586 -7.63 -34.63 -5.62
C LYS A 586 -7.11 -36.05 -5.40
N ARG A 587 -5.79 -36.24 -5.52
CA ARG A 587 -5.10 -37.52 -5.30
C ARG A 587 -4.75 -37.80 -3.83
N ASN A 588 -5.09 -36.88 -2.92
CA ASN A 588 -4.72 -36.94 -1.51
C ASN A 588 -3.20 -37.10 -1.28
N CYS A 589 -2.37 -36.44 -2.09
CA CYS A 589 -0.93 -36.44 -1.88
C CYS A 589 -0.60 -35.90 -0.47
N ARG A 590 0.41 -36.49 0.17
CA ARG A 590 0.89 -36.15 1.52
C ARG A 590 2.42 -36.06 1.55
N GLY A 591 2.96 -35.57 2.64
CA GLY A 591 4.40 -35.40 2.84
C GLY A 591 4.97 -34.20 2.08
N ILE A 592 6.30 -34.14 1.99
CA ILE A 592 7.03 -33.04 1.37
C ILE A 592 7.18 -33.30 -0.13
N TRP A 593 7.10 -32.23 -0.92
CA TRP A 593 7.29 -32.22 -2.37
C TRP A 593 8.11 -30.99 -2.76
N ASN A 594 9.19 -31.22 -3.51
CA ASN A 594 9.92 -30.16 -4.20
C ASN A 594 9.04 -29.62 -5.33
N PHE A 595 8.37 -28.48 -5.06
CA PHE A 595 7.30 -27.97 -5.91
C PHE A 595 7.84 -26.97 -6.95
N THR A 596 8.75 -27.46 -7.76
CA THR A 596 9.47 -26.72 -8.80
C THR A 596 9.42 -27.46 -10.13
N ASN A 597 9.58 -26.73 -11.23
CA ASN A 597 9.82 -27.35 -12.52
C ASN A 597 11.20 -28.05 -12.54
N PRO A 598 11.36 -29.20 -13.23
CA PRO A 598 12.64 -29.88 -13.33
C PRO A 598 13.74 -29.02 -13.95
N GLY A 599 14.92 -29.08 -13.34
CA GLY A 599 16.11 -28.36 -13.75
C GLY A 599 16.25 -26.97 -13.12
N VAL A 600 17.26 -26.26 -13.59
CA VAL A 600 17.64 -24.92 -13.12
C VAL A 600 17.66 -23.92 -14.27
N VAL A 601 17.49 -22.65 -13.92
CA VAL A 601 17.67 -21.54 -14.84
C VAL A 601 18.37 -20.40 -14.11
N SER A 602 19.34 -19.79 -14.78
CA SER A 602 20.07 -18.64 -14.25
C SER A 602 19.37 -17.32 -14.56
N HIS A 603 19.78 -16.25 -13.89
CA HIS A 603 19.21 -14.93 -14.13
C HIS A 603 19.49 -14.46 -15.55
N ASN A 604 20.69 -14.69 -16.09
CA ASN A 604 21.02 -14.29 -17.46
C ASN A 604 20.17 -15.05 -18.47
N GLU A 605 19.96 -16.36 -18.30
CA GLU A 605 19.13 -17.12 -19.22
C GLU A 605 17.68 -16.61 -19.27
N ILE A 606 17.12 -16.20 -18.13
CA ILE A 606 15.80 -15.57 -18.09
C ILE A 606 15.81 -14.21 -18.79
N LEU A 607 16.84 -13.39 -18.57
CA LEU A 607 16.95 -12.06 -19.19
C LEU A 607 17.21 -12.15 -20.70
N ASP A 608 17.94 -13.18 -21.16
CA ASP A 608 18.07 -13.53 -22.57
C ASP A 608 16.71 -13.89 -23.17
N MET A 609 15.91 -14.73 -22.49
CA MET A 609 14.54 -15.02 -22.92
C MET A 609 13.66 -13.75 -22.92
N TYR A 610 13.76 -12.91 -21.89
CA TYR A 610 13.03 -11.64 -21.83
C TYR A 610 13.39 -10.72 -23.00
N LYS A 611 14.67 -10.61 -23.31
CA LYS A 611 15.15 -9.84 -24.46
C LYS A 611 14.61 -10.40 -25.77
N ASN A 612 14.64 -11.72 -25.94
CA ASN A 612 14.21 -12.38 -27.18
C ASN A 612 12.70 -12.31 -27.42
N TYR A 613 11.89 -12.35 -26.36
CA TYR A 613 10.43 -12.45 -26.48
C TYR A 613 9.68 -11.14 -26.18
N ILE A 614 10.20 -10.28 -25.31
CA ILE A 614 9.45 -9.16 -24.72
C ILE A 614 10.02 -7.80 -25.12
N ASP A 615 11.34 -7.64 -25.03
CA ASP A 615 12.03 -6.38 -25.31
C ASP A 615 13.43 -6.61 -25.90
N PRO A 616 13.57 -6.64 -27.24
CA PRO A 616 14.87 -6.82 -27.91
C PRO A 616 15.92 -5.76 -27.56
N SER A 617 15.49 -4.59 -27.07
CA SER A 617 16.38 -3.49 -26.67
C SER A 617 16.89 -3.61 -25.23
N PHE A 618 16.38 -4.57 -24.46
CA PHE A 618 16.73 -4.75 -23.06
C PHE A 618 18.21 -5.06 -22.86
N LYS A 619 18.80 -4.43 -21.84
CA LYS A 619 20.21 -4.60 -21.43
C LYS A 619 20.27 -4.73 -19.92
N TRP A 620 21.21 -5.54 -19.45
CA TRP A 620 21.51 -5.69 -18.02
C TRP A 620 23.02 -5.76 -17.79
N VAL A 621 23.41 -5.60 -16.53
CA VAL A 621 24.79 -5.70 -16.07
C VAL A 621 24.85 -6.73 -14.94
N ASN A 622 25.94 -7.48 -14.83
CA ASN A 622 26.13 -8.44 -13.74
C ASN A 622 26.88 -7.81 -12.54
N PHE A 623 26.57 -8.27 -11.35
CA PHE A 623 27.36 -8.10 -10.14
C PHE A 623 28.49 -9.15 -10.07
N THR A 624 29.55 -8.86 -9.32
CA THR A 624 30.35 -9.92 -8.68
C THR A 624 29.70 -10.33 -7.35
N LEU A 625 29.94 -11.56 -6.88
CA LEU A 625 29.38 -12.06 -5.60
C LEU A 625 29.78 -11.15 -4.41
N GLU A 626 30.99 -10.58 -4.46
CA GLU A 626 31.49 -9.62 -3.46
C GLU A 626 30.76 -8.28 -3.48
N GLU A 627 30.38 -7.78 -4.66
CA GLU A 627 29.56 -6.58 -4.79
C GLU A 627 28.15 -6.82 -4.24
N GLN A 628 27.57 -7.99 -4.48
CA GLN A 628 26.24 -8.35 -3.96
C GLN A 628 26.22 -8.40 -2.43
N ALA A 629 27.24 -9.01 -1.83
CA ALA A 629 27.36 -9.16 -0.37
C ALA A 629 27.38 -7.81 0.37
N LYS A 630 27.84 -6.73 -0.29
CA LYS A 630 27.87 -5.38 0.28
C LYS A 630 26.50 -4.68 0.28
N VAL A 631 25.53 -5.19 -0.46
CA VAL A 631 24.22 -4.53 -0.71
C VAL A 631 23.07 -5.27 -0.01
N ILE A 632 23.23 -6.56 0.30
CA ILE A 632 22.18 -7.38 0.93
C ILE A 632 22.28 -7.34 2.46
N VAL A 633 21.14 -7.24 3.14
CA VAL A 633 21.05 -7.25 4.62
C VAL A 633 21.28 -8.65 5.18
N ALA A 634 20.88 -9.69 4.44
CA ALA A 634 21.05 -11.09 4.78
C ALA A 634 21.42 -11.93 3.54
N PRO A 635 22.17 -13.03 3.70
CA PRO A 635 22.45 -13.99 2.64
C PRO A 635 21.19 -14.46 1.89
N ARG A 636 21.35 -14.85 0.63
CA ARG A 636 20.27 -15.38 -0.22
C ARG A 636 20.50 -16.87 -0.48
N SER A 637 19.42 -17.64 -0.37
CA SER A 637 19.41 -19.08 -0.66
C SER A 637 19.45 -19.32 -2.18
N ASN A 638 20.48 -20.03 -2.63
CA ASN A 638 20.61 -20.51 -4.01
C ASN A 638 20.77 -22.02 -4.00
N ASN A 639 19.92 -22.72 -4.74
CA ASN A 639 19.90 -24.18 -4.74
C ASN A 639 19.20 -24.73 -5.98
N GLU A 640 19.49 -26.00 -6.24
CA GLU A 640 18.76 -26.89 -7.13
C GLU A 640 17.95 -27.87 -6.26
N LEU A 641 16.66 -28.01 -6.55
CA LEU A 641 15.80 -29.01 -5.92
C LEU A 641 15.56 -30.17 -6.89
N ASP A 642 15.65 -31.40 -6.40
CA ASP A 642 15.32 -32.60 -7.18
C ASP A 642 13.80 -32.68 -7.35
N ALA A 643 13.32 -32.47 -8.59
CA ALA A 643 11.91 -32.53 -8.94
C ALA A 643 11.46 -33.91 -9.46
N THR A 644 12.31 -34.94 -9.39
CA THR A 644 12.04 -36.28 -9.94
C THR A 644 10.78 -36.91 -9.34
N LYS A 645 10.56 -36.72 -8.03
CA LYS A 645 9.36 -37.20 -7.35
C LYS A 645 8.08 -36.59 -7.95
N LEU A 646 8.07 -35.27 -8.14
CA LEU A 646 6.93 -34.57 -8.73
C LEU A 646 6.74 -34.92 -10.21
N LYS A 647 7.82 -35.01 -10.98
CA LYS A 647 7.81 -35.39 -12.40
C LYS A 647 7.32 -36.82 -12.62
N SER A 648 7.63 -37.74 -11.70
CA SER A 648 7.14 -39.12 -11.76
C SER A 648 5.63 -39.20 -11.54
N GLU A 649 5.09 -38.40 -10.62
CA GLU A 649 3.65 -38.31 -10.35
C GLU A 649 2.88 -37.54 -11.45
N PHE A 650 3.55 -36.57 -12.10
CA PHE A 650 3.01 -35.74 -13.18
C PHE A 650 3.95 -35.75 -14.40
N PRO A 651 3.88 -36.79 -15.26
CA PRO A 651 4.79 -36.95 -16.41
C PRO A 651 4.74 -35.80 -17.43
N GLU A 652 3.64 -35.04 -17.48
CA GLU A 652 3.47 -33.87 -18.36
C GLU A 652 4.21 -32.62 -17.86
N LEU A 653 4.75 -32.63 -16.64
CA LEU A 653 5.43 -31.48 -16.05
C LEU A 653 6.65 -31.07 -16.88
N LEU A 654 6.63 -29.85 -17.42
CA LEU A 654 7.69 -29.37 -18.30
C LEU A 654 8.96 -28.98 -17.53
N SER A 655 10.11 -29.08 -18.20
CA SER A 655 11.36 -28.51 -17.69
C SER A 655 11.19 -27.02 -17.40
N ILE A 656 12.01 -26.45 -16.52
CA ILE A 656 11.88 -25.03 -16.18
C ILE A 656 11.99 -24.11 -17.41
N LYS A 657 12.88 -24.42 -18.36
CA LYS A 657 13.06 -23.61 -19.57
C LYS A 657 11.86 -23.74 -20.52
N ASP A 658 11.34 -24.94 -20.73
CA ASP A 658 10.17 -25.16 -21.59
C ASP A 658 8.90 -24.55 -20.98
N SER A 659 8.75 -24.65 -19.66
CA SER A 659 7.64 -24.06 -18.93
C SER A 659 7.66 -22.52 -19.00
N LEU A 660 8.85 -21.90 -18.83
CA LEU A 660 9.03 -20.46 -19.04
C LEU A 660 8.61 -20.03 -20.44
N ILE A 661 9.06 -20.75 -21.47
CA ILE A 661 8.70 -20.42 -22.86
C ILE A 661 7.18 -20.53 -23.05
N LYS A 662 6.60 -21.68 -22.72
CA LYS A 662 5.18 -21.98 -22.98
C LYS A 662 4.21 -21.09 -22.20
N TYR A 663 4.45 -20.91 -20.91
CA TYR A 663 3.48 -20.27 -20.01
C TYR A 663 3.77 -18.79 -19.78
N VAL A 664 5.01 -18.33 -19.98
CA VAL A 664 5.39 -16.96 -19.62
C VAL A 664 5.76 -16.15 -20.85
N PHE A 665 6.70 -16.60 -21.67
CA PHE A 665 7.25 -15.79 -22.74
C PHE A 665 6.41 -15.81 -24.03
N GLU A 666 5.97 -16.97 -24.51
CA GLU A 666 5.11 -17.05 -25.72
C GLU A 666 3.80 -16.26 -25.57
N PRO A 667 3.06 -16.36 -24.44
CA PRO A 667 1.83 -15.57 -24.26
C PRO A 667 2.05 -14.06 -24.20
N ASN A 668 3.25 -13.62 -23.83
CA ASN A 668 3.62 -12.21 -23.71
C ASN A 668 4.45 -11.69 -24.90
N LYS A 669 4.66 -12.53 -25.93
CA LYS A 669 5.49 -12.19 -27.08
C LYS A 669 4.90 -10.99 -27.82
N LYS A 670 5.68 -9.92 -27.95
CA LYS A 670 5.26 -8.77 -28.76
C LYS A 670 5.37 -9.16 -30.23
N VAL A 671 4.24 -9.22 -30.92
CA VAL A 671 4.25 -9.26 -32.39
C VAL A 671 4.78 -7.90 -32.85
N LEU A 672 5.96 -7.89 -33.47
CA LEU A 672 6.45 -6.71 -34.18
C LEU A 672 5.41 -6.41 -35.27
N SER A 673 4.69 -5.30 -35.12
CA SER A 673 3.96 -4.70 -36.23
C SER A 673 5.02 -4.37 -37.30
N ASN A 674 5.02 -5.12 -38.40
CA ASN A 674 5.81 -4.79 -39.58
C ASN A 674 5.43 -3.43 -40.14
#